data_AF-A0A817TB30-F1
#
_entry.id   AF-A0A817TB30-F1
#
_cell.length_a   1.000
_cell.length_b   1.000
_cell.length_c   1.000
_cell.angle_alpha   90.00
_cell.angle_beta   90.00
_cell.angle_gamma   90.00
#
_symmetry.space_group_name_H-M   'P 1'
#
loop_
_entity.id
_entity.type
_entity.pdbx_description
1 polymer ?
#
loop_
_entity_poly.entity_id
_entity_poly.type
_entity_poly.pdbx_seq_one_letter_code
_entity_poly.pdbx_strand_id
1 'polypeptide(L)'
;MEQHSSTTTIITTSETFVTNRTCFSPAITLIPGQSSLASPLQYRRSQDFSIISILQFNCNGLLLTNMQWTIKNCTSSCLFQIQLNEKVITTLSELYIPSRILAYGTYELTLTVTMVNLPILKSSSSVYVRITASGITANLVQLGTSMITRGNQQDLLLDPGTFSVDPDENSFDASKWKYEYYCRIYGLYNFPNLQGILLSIDDSRIDPLNPSCLSNRSGNGTILIYGNSTLSPKSSLTIISGSLQSNRTYQFMVYMENRKNSSIQATGYVLVQIEDTRPQLIAIGCVISTMCVPNLEFQLVNPTTQVALFAVCVGICTNIQNISWNIYQSSDNSSSNSTQWILFNQMITYENIWFFGTNTSNFTAANKIFLNNPQITLWRFEVVYTFTSETSSSALNFVINQPPYNGSCLINPHNGTTSTLFTVSCPDWFDEDGIKDYLFYVWTKDSSEKKMIAFSPISDFQVRLPSGDNQTSLLNIIIYIRDFLDCVVEVNMPSISIIPNSTEINNLINNLQSSSNEINYNSIAQLLFSGNQNIVGQIIISLSEEFNKMNSENVDKAISKGIPAATISISSLGSTSSQRTSIPLNASALIEYEKELNSQANVRDYLITFTNNLAITTSNSIKLQSASLAQLTQSTNQLTRTTVMLASNKCYELSLALHSMAKRIPYEDVQIASNQLIRCASNVLTAVNGPLQERTSLLNLDLSRTNALPTDYDTDLEAEWSNLNLFANGNDFSIETIEKNRNIYYQKQLANEIILQTNKIISLLTSSLNIHLNIGQNSIMNRSEAFMSLETISINSLSNKQIQQIGNAQFNIPSNFNLNTNNNSTISIRSMMTPLAPFGNSKFQSNTNLSTSISLSILDKYGNEISIETNINQPIQLIIPRDPNVIIPSMIVQNVTSINSTLHNQLFYLNYINITNDLTIAVHFEIHPLNISLAYLFIYKFDQTPLLNSSTNFIDGWILFCPSNLTNESIYTYLINNQQTFGHQSLIFGLRELNSTEIIDFCSNSSYTNLPITDEGFNFTSNYELRIYTSGCYYLDSNNNWKSDGLIVGSLTNHYETECLATHLTTFAGGFIVLPSPINWSYVFANADFMRNKTIYLTV
;
A
#
# COMPACT_ATOMS: atom_id res chain seq x y z
N MET A 1 55.20 -16.45 -69.59
CA MET A 1 56.43 -17.02 -69.01
C MET A 1 56.32 -16.82 -67.52
N GLU A 2 56.09 -17.93 -66.81
CA GLU A 2 55.64 -18.00 -65.42
C GLU A 2 56.60 -17.25 -64.48
N GLN A 3 56.08 -16.24 -63.79
CA GLN A 3 56.82 -15.47 -62.79
C GLN A 3 56.38 -15.87 -61.39
N HIS A 4 57.30 -16.55 -60.71
CA HIS A 4 57.41 -16.54 -59.26
C HIS A 4 57.66 -15.11 -58.74
N SER A 5 56.97 -14.71 -57.67
CA SER A 5 57.43 -13.65 -56.79
C SER A 5 57.13 -13.96 -55.31
N SER A 6 58.21 -14.34 -54.61
CA SER A 6 58.52 -14.11 -53.19
C SER A 6 57.37 -13.86 -52.19
N THR A 7 57.11 -14.86 -51.36
CA THR A 7 56.40 -14.78 -50.09
C THR A 7 57.25 -14.10 -49.02
N THR A 8 56.72 -13.04 -48.40
CA THR A 8 57.21 -12.50 -47.13
C THR A 8 56.18 -12.81 -46.06
N THR A 9 56.53 -13.73 -45.17
CA THR A 9 55.71 -14.24 -44.08
C THR A 9 55.67 -13.20 -42.95
N ILE A 10 54.55 -12.51 -42.77
CA ILE A 10 54.26 -11.79 -41.53
C ILE A 10 53.38 -12.70 -40.68
N ILE A 11 53.97 -13.16 -39.58
CA ILE A 11 53.35 -13.98 -38.55
C ILE A 11 52.35 -13.10 -37.81
N THR A 12 51.04 -13.26 -38.06
CA THR A 12 50.01 -12.91 -37.08
C THR A 12 49.80 -14.13 -36.21
N THR A 13 50.40 -14.10 -35.02
CA THR A 13 50.16 -15.06 -33.94
C THR A 13 48.68 -15.06 -33.60
N SER A 14 47.95 -16.11 -34.02
CA SER A 14 46.69 -16.47 -33.40
C SER A 14 47.02 -16.96 -32.00
N GLU A 15 46.93 -16.09 -31.00
CA GLU A 15 46.78 -16.55 -29.62
C GLU A 15 45.40 -17.20 -29.52
N THR A 16 45.37 -18.50 -29.80
CA THR A 16 44.27 -19.38 -29.45
C THR A 16 44.22 -19.46 -27.92
N PHE A 17 43.44 -18.57 -27.31
CA PHE A 17 42.89 -18.83 -25.99
C PHE A 17 41.90 -20.00 -26.13
N VAL A 18 42.40 -21.22 -25.93
CA VAL A 18 41.57 -22.39 -25.68
C VAL A 18 40.98 -22.22 -24.27
N THR A 19 39.86 -21.52 -24.16
CA THR A 19 39.01 -21.67 -22.97
C THR A 19 38.15 -22.89 -23.16
N ASN A 20 38.28 -23.86 -22.25
CA ASN A 20 37.54 -25.12 -22.18
C ASN A 20 36.04 -24.90 -21.82
N ARG A 21 35.38 -23.90 -22.42
CA ARG A 21 34.00 -23.47 -22.12
C ARG A 21 33.17 -23.41 -23.39
N THR A 22 32.18 -24.29 -23.51
CA THR A 22 31.16 -24.25 -24.57
C THR A 22 30.13 -23.17 -24.21
N CYS A 23 30.17 -22.04 -24.93
CA CYS A 23 29.19 -20.96 -24.81
C CYS A 23 28.74 -20.54 -26.21
N PHE A 24 27.42 -20.47 -26.41
CA PHE A 24 26.79 -20.05 -27.65
C PHE A 24 26.19 -18.65 -27.50
N SER A 25 25.99 -17.95 -28.62
CA SER A 25 25.25 -16.69 -28.62
C SER A 25 23.83 -16.89 -28.06
N PRO A 26 23.34 -15.98 -27.21
CA PRO A 26 22.03 -16.15 -26.59
C PRO A 26 20.91 -16.10 -27.63
N ALA A 27 19.90 -16.96 -27.48
CA ALA A 27 18.71 -16.89 -28.30
C ALA A 27 17.76 -15.82 -27.75
N ILE A 28 17.25 -14.95 -28.65
CA ILE A 28 16.38 -13.83 -28.32
C ILE A 28 15.00 -14.08 -28.95
N THR A 29 13.96 -14.12 -28.13
CA THR A 29 12.57 -14.10 -28.58
C THR A 29 11.91 -12.80 -28.13
N LEU A 30 11.33 -12.05 -29.06
CA LEU A 30 10.62 -10.79 -28.76
C LEU A 30 9.10 -11.02 -28.73
N ILE A 31 8.43 -10.39 -27.77
CA ILE A 31 6.98 -10.50 -27.54
C ILE A 31 6.39 -9.09 -27.37
N PRO A 32 5.35 -8.69 -28.14
CA PRO A 32 4.74 -9.46 -29.24
C PRO A 32 5.73 -9.71 -30.39
N GLY A 33 5.69 -10.92 -30.95
CA GLY A 33 6.64 -11.38 -31.98
C GLY A 33 6.03 -11.43 -33.38
N GLN A 34 6.82 -11.93 -34.36
CA GLN A 34 6.37 -12.26 -35.73
C GLN A 34 5.92 -11.10 -36.63
N SER A 35 6.28 -9.86 -36.32
CA SER A 35 6.05 -8.72 -37.22
C SER A 35 7.08 -8.68 -38.36
N SER A 36 6.69 -8.10 -39.49
CA SER A 36 7.62 -7.77 -40.58
C SER A 36 7.38 -6.35 -41.08
N LEU A 37 8.27 -5.83 -41.93
CA LEU A 37 8.03 -4.54 -42.58
C LEU A 37 6.70 -4.52 -43.39
N ALA A 38 6.29 -5.66 -43.94
CA ALA A 38 5.03 -5.82 -44.67
C ALA A 38 3.80 -5.91 -43.75
N SER A 39 3.97 -6.44 -42.54
CA SER A 39 2.92 -6.59 -41.53
C SER A 39 3.44 -6.14 -40.15
N PRO A 40 3.57 -4.81 -39.94
CA PRO A 40 4.02 -4.26 -38.66
C PRO A 40 2.90 -4.32 -37.61
N LEU A 41 3.27 -4.44 -36.33
CA LEU A 41 2.35 -4.29 -35.20
C LEU A 41 1.82 -2.86 -35.18
N GLN A 42 0.52 -2.66 -35.00
CA GLN A 42 -0.07 -1.33 -35.03
C GLN A 42 -0.32 -0.81 -33.62
N TYR A 43 0.11 0.42 -33.35
CA TYR A 43 -0.15 1.13 -32.11
C TYR A 43 -0.63 2.54 -32.42
N ARG A 44 -1.64 3.02 -31.69
CA ARG A 44 -2.08 4.42 -31.79
C ARG A 44 -1.02 5.32 -31.17
N ARG A 45 -0.85 6.54 -31.68
CA ARG A 45 0.13 7.47 -31.12
C ARG A 45 -0.19 7.86 -29.67
N SER A 46 -1.47 7.86 -29.26
CA SER A 46 -1.87 8.12 -27.87
C SER A 46 -1.70 6.92 -26.95
N GLN A 47 -1.30 5.76 -27.48
CA GLN A 47 -1.13 4.50 -26.75
C GLN A 47 0.34 4.26 -26.42
N ASP A 48 0.61 3.80 -25.21
CA ASP A 48 1.91 3.27 -24.82
C ASP A 48 2.01 1.76 -25.11
N PHE A 49 3.22 1.28 -25.33
CA PHE A 49 3.45 -0.14 -25.58
C PHE A 49 4.84 -0.58 -25.11
N SER A 50 4.98 -1.88 -24.89
CA SER A 50 6.26 -2.49 -24.51
C SER A 50 6.57 -3.71 -25.37
N ILE A 51 7.85 -3.89 -25.68
CA ILE A 51 8.37 -5.12 -26.29
C ILE A 51 9.22 -5.83 -25.23
N ILE A 52 8.82 -7.06 -24.94
CA ILE A 52 9.46 -7.92 -23.94
C ILE A 52 10.42 -8.86 -24.66
N SER A 53 11.61 -9.10 -24.11
CA SER A 53 12.51 -10.15 -24.59
C SER A 53 12.57 -11.34 -23.64
N ILE A 54 12.62 -12.54 -24.21
CA ILE A 54 12.97 -13.78 -23.53
C ILE A 54 14.35 -14.18 -24.04
N LEU A 55 15.30 -14.29 -23.11
CA LEU A 55 16.68 -14.67 -23.39
C LEU A 55 16.93 -16.10 -22.93
N GLN A 56 17.47 -16.93 -23.81
CA GLN A 56 17.93 -18.27 -23.48
C GLN A 56 19.44 -18.35 -23.64
N PHE A 57 20.12 -18.67 -22.54
CA PHE A 57 21.57 -18.82 -22.50
C PHE A 57 21.95 -20.29 -22.59
N ASN A 58 22.92 -20.61 -23.43
CA ASN A 58 23.55 -21.92 -23.48
C ASN A 58 25.06 -21.73 -23.30
N CYS A 59 25.49 -21.65 -22.04
CA CYS A 59 26.87 -21.36 -21.69
C CYS A 59 27.23 -21.96 -20.33
N ASN A 60 28.38 -22.63 -20.29
CA ASN A 60 28.95 -23.21 -19.07
C ASN A 60 29.94 -22.23 -18.42
N GLY A 61 29.53 -20.98 -18.14
CA GLY A 61 30.39 -19.95 -17.56
C GLY A 61 29.63 -18.71 -17.08
N LEU A 62 30.36 -17.75 -16.48
CA LEU A 62 29.82 -16.47 -15.96
C LEU A 62 28.99 -15.72 -17.03
N LEU A 63 27.70 -15.56 -16.77
CA LEU A 63 26.74 -14.87 -17.62
C LEU A 63 26.61 -13.41 -17.20
N LEU A 64 27.36 -12.53 -17.86
CA LEU A 64 27.14 -11.10 -17.82
C LEU A 64 26.79 -10.65 -19.23
N THR A 65 25.70 -9.91 -19.38
CA THR A 65 25.25 -9.41 -20.68
C THR A 65 25.02 -7.91 -20.68
N ASN A 66 25.39 -7.28 -21.79
CA ASN A 66 25.02 -5.90 -22.10
C ASN A 66 23.94 -5.94 -23.18
N MET A 67 22.82 -5.28 -22.88
CA MET A 67 21.66 -5.17 -23.75
C MET A 67 21.58 -3.74 -24.29
N GLN A 68 21.23 -3.61 -25.57
CA GLN A 68 21.03 -2.32 -26.20
C GLN A 68 19.91 -2.38 -27.25
N TRP A 69 18.89 -1.56 -27.06
CA TRP A 69 17.85 -1.31 -28.04
C TRP A 69 18.26 -0.21 -29.01
N THR A 70 17.94 -0.41 -30.29
CA THR A 70 18.10 0.58 -31.35
C THR A 70 16.80 0.70 -32.13
N ILE A 71 16.41 1.93 -32.47
CA ILE A 71 15.14 2.24 -33.14
C ILE A 71 15.45 2.97 -34.45
N LYS A 72 14.97 2.43 -35.58
CA LYS A 72 15.16 3.02 -36.91
C LYS A 72 13.84 3.42 -37.54
N ASN A 73 13.83 4.56 -38.23
CA ASN A 73 12.65 4.99 -38.99
C ASN A 73 12.62 4.28 -40.35
N CYS A 74 11.63 3.42 -40.52
CA CYS A 74 11.41 2.60 -41.71
C CYS A 74 10.33 3.16 -42.65
N THR A 75 9.83 4.36 -42.40
CA THR A 75 8.81 4.99 -43.25
C THR A 75 9.36 5.36 -44.62
N SER A 76 10.64 5.75 -44.71
CA SER A 76 11.27 6.20 -45.96
C SER A 76 12.45 5.33 -46.41
N SER A 77 13.40 5.00 -45.53
CA SER A 77 14.62 4.28 -45.94
C SER A 77 15.13 3.21 -44.98
N CYS A 78 14.60 3.06 -43.75
CA CYS A 78 15.11 2.15 -42.71
C CYS A 78 16.61 2.34 -42.35
N LEU A 79 17.27 3.41 -42.81
CA LEU A 79 18.73 3.57 -42.68
C LEU A 79 19.15 4.36 -41.44
N PHE A 80 18.29 5.28 -40.95
CA PHE A 80 18.67 6.21 -39.89
C PHE A 80 18.09 5.79 -38.53
N GLN A 81 18.99 5.63 -37.55
CA GLN A 81 18.62 5.49 -36.14
C GLN A 81 18.07 6.82 -35.63
N ILE A 82 16.99 6.74 -34.84
CA ILE A 82 16.36 7.90 -34.23
C ILE A 82 17.08 8.23 -32.94
N GLN A 83 17.32 9.51 -32.70
CA GLN A 83 17.75 9.98 -31.40
C GLN A 83 16.53 9.98 -30.47
N LEU A 84 16.55 9.10 -29.47
CA LEU A 84 15.46 8.96 -28.52
C LEU A 84 15.57 10.00 -27.42
N ASN A 85 14.42 10.31 -26.82
CA ASN A 85 14.36 11.08 -25.59
C ASN A 85 15.10 10.32 -24.47
N GLU A 86 15.87 11.00 -23.64
CA GLU A 86 16.60 10.42 -22.50
C GLU A 86 15.68 9.64 -21.53
N LYS A 87 14.37 9.93 -21.55
CA LYS A 87 13.35 9.20 -20.79
C LYS A 87 13.11 7.74 -21.25
N VAL A 88 13.53 7.36 -22.45
CA VAL A 88 13.38 5.98 -22.95
C VAL A 88 14.65 5.20 -22.63
N ILE A 89 14.53 4.25 -21.70
CA ILE A 89 15.65 3.39 -21.30
C ILE A 89 15.83 2.31 -22.37
N THR A 90 17.02 2.25 -22.97
CA THR A 90 17.35 1.31 -24.05
C THR A 90 18.28 0.17 -23.63
N THR A 91 18.69 0.11 -22.37
CA THR A 91 19.72 -0.82 -21.88
C THR A 91 19.17 -2.05 -21.17
N LEU A 92 17.84 -2.21 -21.13
CA LEU A 92 17.16 -3.28 -20.41
C LEU A 92 16.65 -4.37 -21.36
N SER A 93 16.24 -5.50 -20.79
CA SER A 93 15.62 -6.63 -21.49
C SER A 93 14.29 -6.27 -22.15
N GLU A 94 13.61 -5.26 -21.62
CA GLU A 94 12.32 -4.78 -22.09
C GLU A 94 12.44 -3.33 -22.57
N LEU A 95 11.79 -3.03 -23.69
CA LEU A 95 11.69 -1.68 -24.23
C LEU A 95 10.28 -1.15 -23.99
N TYR A 96 10.17 -0.06 -23.23
CA TYR A 96 8.91 0.66 -23.04
C TYR A 96 8.92 1.97 -23.84
N ILE A 97 7.89 2.16 -24.66
CA ILE A 97 7.68 3.37 -25.44
C ILE A 97 6.43 4.07 -24.91
N PRO A 98 6.59 5.22 -24.21
CA PRO A 98 5.45 6.04 -23.81
C PRO A 98 4.68 6.59 -25.01
N SER A 99 3.40 6.86 -24.80
CA SER A 99 2.54 7.54 -25.79
C SER A 99 3.17 8.85 -26.30
N ARG A 100 2.88 9.21 -27.55
CA ARG A 100 3.28 10.44 -28.25
C ARG A 100 4.78 10.63 -28.53
N ILE A 101 5.65 9.71 -28.10
CA ILE A 101 7.11 9.79 -28.31
C ILE A 101 7.47 9.57 -29.78
N LEU A 102 6.96 8.51 -30.39
CA LEU A 102 7.21 8.21 -31.81
C LEU A 102 6.23 8.99 -32.69
N ALA A 103 6.72 9.49 -33.83
CA ALA A 103 5.88 10.13 -34.83
C ALA A 103 5.09 9.09 -35.64
N TYR A 104 4.17 9.54 -36.49
CA TYR A 104 3.48 8.62 -37.40
C TYR A 104 4.47 8.01 -38.39
N GLY A 105 4.38 6.70 -38.59
CA GLY A 105 5.31 5.98 -39.45
C GLY A 105 5.53 4.53 -39.04
N THR A 106 6.38 3.84 -39.80
CA THR A 106 6.81 2.48 -39.49
C THR A 106 8.23 2.51 -38.93
N TYR A 107 8.51 1.72 -37.89
CA TYR A 107 9.78 1.67 -37.19
C TYR A 107 10.28 0.23 -37.04
N GLU A 108 11.59 0.04 -37.12
CA GLU A 108 12.28 -1.20 -36.72
C GLU A 108 12.86 -1.00 -35.31
N LEU A 109 12.50 -1.89 -34.39
CA LEU A 109 13.03 -1.95 -33.03
C LEU A 109 13.93 -3.19 -32.92
N THR A 110 15.24 -2.99 -32.72
CA THR A 110 16.22 -4.09 -32.65
C THR A 110 16.85 -4.16 -31.28
N LEU A 111 16.72 -5.29 -30.60
CA LEU A 111 17.48 -5.63 -29.41
C LEU A 111 18.78 -6.30 -29.81
N THR A 112 19.89 -5.80 -29.28
CA THR A 112 21.19 -6.44 -29.35
C THR A 112 21.60 -6.91 -27.96
N VAL A 113 22.00 -8.17 -27.84
CA VAL A 113 22.57 -8.74 -26.60
C VAL A 113 24.02 -9.14 -26.86
N THR A 114 24.91 -8.70 -25.98
CA THR A 114 26.35 -8.97 -26.04
C THR A 114 26.83 -9.59 -24.74
N MET A 115 27.56 -10.70 -24.81
CA MET A 115 28.16 -11.31 -23.64
C MET A 115 29.39 -10.49 -23.18
N VAL A 116 29.41 -10.01 -21.95
CA VAL A 116 30.48 -9.14 -21.41
C VAL A 116 31.83 -9.87 -21.39
N ASN A 117 31.83 -11.12 -20.92
CA ASN A 117 33.05 -11.93 -20.81
C ASN A 117 33.51 -12.51 -22.16
N LEU A 118 32.64 -12.52 -23.17
CA LEU A 118 32.91 -13.02 -24.52
C LEU A 118 32.25 -12.09 -25.55
N PRO A 119 32.80 -10.88 -25.78
CA PRO A 119 32.14 -9.85 -26.62
C PRO A 119 31.86 -10.28 -28.07
N ILE A 120 32.54 -11.33 -28.54
CA ILE A 120 32.34 -11.96 -29.85
C ILE A 120 30.96 -12.64 -29.93
N LEU A 121 30.43 -13.14 -28.81
CA LEU A 121 29.11 -13.74 -28.73
C LEU A 121 28.04 -12.64 -28.62
N LYS A 122 27.55 -12.23 -29.79
CA LYS A 122 26.47 -11.25 -29.96
C LYS A 122 25.30 -11.88 -30.70
N SER A 123 24.09 -11.51 -30.30
CA SER A 123 22.86 -11.82 -31.04
C SER A 123 21.97 -10.59 -31.12
N SER A 124 21.10 -10.57 -32.13
CA SER A 124 20.13 -9.50 -32.33
C SER A 124 18.82 -10.03 -32.86
N SER A 125 17.73 -9.41 -32.46
CA SER A 125 16.38 -9.69 -32.97
C SER A 125 15.62 -8.38 -33.18
N SER A 126 14.77 -8.32 -34.20
CA SER A 126 14.02 -7.12 -34.59
C SER A 126 12.51 -7.36 -34.59
N VAL A 127 11.76 -6.33 -34.23
CA VAL A 127 10.30 -6.23 -34.39
C VAL A 127 9.95 -4.92 -35.13
N TYR A 128 8.87 -4.93 -35.89
CA TYR A 128 8.39 -3.81 -36.70
C TYR A 128 7.07 -3.29 -36.15
N VAL A 129 7.01 -1.99 -35.91
CA VAL A 129 5.81 -1.33 -35.37
C VAL A 129 5.39 -0.18 -36.29
N ARG A 130 4.09 0.06 -36.42
CA ARG A 130 3.50 1.18 -37.16
C ARG A 130 2.68 2.03 -36.21
N ILE A 131 3.03 3.30 -36.13
CA ILE A 131 2.33 4.30 -35.33
C ILE A 131 1.26 4.97 -36.19
N THR A 132 0.01 4.82 -35.78
CA THR A 132 -1.17 5.36 -36.48
C THR A 132 -1.81 6.51 -35.70
N ALA A 133 -2.65 7.29 -36.38
CA ALA A 133 -3.41 8.37 -35.76
C ALA A 133 -4.43 7.81 -34.74
N SER A 134 -4.57 8.49 -33.61
CA SER A 134 -5.58 8.17 -32.62
C SER A 134 -6.96 8.72 -33.02
N GLY A 135 -8.02 8.13 -32.47
CA GLY A 135 -9.38 8.62 -32.70
C GLY A 135 -9.60 10.00 -32.06
N ILE A 136 -10.32 10.89 -32.74
CA ILE A 136 -10.65 12.23 -32.24
C ILE A 136 -11.95 12.18 -31.45
N THR A 137 -11.96 12.83 -30.29
CA THR A 137 -13.17 12.99 -29.48
C THR A 137 -13.85 14.30 -29.82
N ALA A 138 -15.00 14.24 -30.49
CA ALA A 138 -15.81 15.41 -30.82
C ALA A 138 -16.80 15.73 -29.70
N ASN A 139 -16.61 16.85 -29.00
CA ASN A 139 -17.50 17.28 -27.91
C ASN A 139 -18.17 18.59 -28.28
N LEU A 140 -19.51 18.67 -28.28
CA LEU A 140 -20.20 19.95 -28.53
C LEU A 140 -20.23 20.85 -27.28
N VAL A 141 -20.08 20.25 -26.09
CA VAL A 141 -20.16 20.92 -24.79
C VAL A 141 -18.98 20.51 -23.91
N GLN A 142 -18.72 21.26 -22.85
CA GLN A 142 -17.60 21.02 -21.94
C GLN A 142 -17.66 19.60 -21.34
N LEU A 143 -16.49 18.98 -21.15
CA LEU A 143 -16.32 17.65 -20.53
C LEU A 143 -17.01 16.47 -21.24
N GLY A 144 -17.55 16.65 -22.46
CA GLY A 144 -18.22 15.56 -23.17
C GLY A 144 -19.55 15.13 -22.54
N THR A 145 -20.20 16.05 -21.81
CA THR A 145 -21.50 15.84 -21.18
C THR A 145 -22.57 15.40 -22.19
N SER A 146 -23.26 14.28 -21.94
CA SER A 146 -24.23 13.69 -22.87
C SER A 146 -25.53 14.47 -22.93
N MET A 147 -25.94 15.10 -21.83
CA MET A 147 -27.19 15.86 -21.73
C MET A 147 -27.03 17.11 -20.87
N ILE A 148 -27.50 18.25 -21.37
CA ILE A 148 -27.54 19.53 -20.65
C ILE A 148 -28.96 20.11 -20.67
N THR A 149 -29.24 20.96 -19.68
CA THR A 149 -30.52 21.68 -19.59
C THR A 149 -30.29 23.17 -19.83
N ARG A 150 -31.16 23.79 -20.62
CA ARG A 150 -31.11 25.22 -20.97
C ARG A 150 -32.49 25.84 -20.97
N GLY A 151 -32.58 27.10 -20.60
CA GLY A 151 -33.80 27.88 -20.67
C GLY A 151 -34.13 28.33 -22.09
N ASN A 152 -35.41 28.44 -22.41
CA ASN A 152 -35.87 28.96 -23.71
C ASN A 152 -35.39 30.40 -23.96
N GLN A 153 -35.18 31.20 -22.90
CA GLN A 153 -34.69 32.58 -22.94
C GLN A 153 -33.16 32.67 -22.82
N GLN A 154 -32.45 31.57 -23.01
CA GLN A 154 -31.00 31.53 -22.99
C GLN A 154 -30.47 31.07 -24.36
N ASP A 155 -29.38 31.69 -24.79
CA ASP A 155 -28.68 31.23 -26.00
C ASP A 155 -28.02 29.87 -25.72
N LEU A 156 -28.02 28.99 -26.71
CA LEU A 156 -27.36 27.69 -26.66
C LEU A 156 -26.07 27.76 -27.47
N LEU A 157 -24.92 27.64 -26.81
CA LEU A 157 -23.61 27.55 -27.45
C LEU A 157 -23.18 26.08 -27.56
N LEU A 158 -22.85 25.67 -28.78
CA LEU A 158 -22.19 24.42 -29.10
C LEU A 158 -20.82 24.75 -29.69
N ASP A 159 -19.74 24.35 -29.03
CA ASP A 159 -18.37 24.76 -29.41
C ASP A 159 -17.40 23.56 -29.50
N PRO A 160 -17.55 22.72 -30.54
CA PRO A 160 -16.61 21.65 -30.80
C PRO A 160 -15.20 22.11 -31.14
N GLY A 161 -15.01 23.38 -31.55
CA GLY A 161 -13.68 23.94 -31.74
C GLY A 161 -12.88 24.04 -30.44
N THR A 162 -13.55 24.34 -29.32
CA THR A 162 -12.91 24.49 -28.01
C THR A 162 -12.93 23.19 -27.19
N PHE A 163 -14.00 22.39 -27.27
CA PHE A 163 -14.22 21.26 -26.36
C PHE A 163 -13.79 19.90 -26.91
N SER A 164 -13.54 19.77 -28.22
CA SER A 164 -13.05 18.51 -28.80
C SER A 164 -11.60 18.24 -28.39
N VAL A 165 -11.20 16.96 -28.40
CA VAL A 165 -9.87 16.52 -27.96
C VAL A 165 -9.22 15.70 -29.07
N ASP A 166 -7.98 16.06 -29.38
CA ASP A 166 -7.07 15.23 -30.16
C ASP A 166 -6.10 14.51 -29.21
N PRO A 167 -6.21 13.17 -29.03
CA PRO A 167 -5.33 12.42 -28.15
C PRO A 167 -3.87 12.37 -28.60
N ASP A 168 -3.52 12.84 -29.80
CA ASP A 168 -2.15 12.87 -30.31
C ASP A 168 -1.45 14.22 -30.09
N GLU A 169 -2.23 15.29 -29.89
CA GLU A 169 -1.73 16.66 -29.72
C GLU A 169 -1.99 17.21 -28.30
N ASN A 170 -1.30 18.27 -27.91
CA ASN A 170 -1.49 18.91 -26.60
C ASN A 170 -2.76 19.78 -26.55
N SER A 171 -3.21 20.25 -27.71
CA SER A 171 -4.40 21.09 -27.86
C SER A 171 -5.08 20.72 -29.17
N PHE A 172 -6.40 20.74 -29.19
CA PHE A 172 -7.17 20.49 -30.39
C PHE A 172 -7.10 21.72 -31.32
N ASP A 173 -6.56 21.55 -32.53
CA ASP A 173 -6.48 22.61 -33.53
C ASP A 173 -7.73 22.63 -34.43
N ALA A 174 -8.69 23.48 -34.06
CA ALA A 174 -9.94 23.63 -34.79
C ALA A 174 -9.80 24.08 -36.26
N SER A 175 -8.66 24.68 -36.65
CA SER A 175 -8.43 25.13 -38.03
C SER A 175 -8.25 23.97 -39.02
N LYS A 176 -7.86 22.78 -38.53
CA LYS A 176 -7.65 21.57 -39.33
C LYS A 176 -8.94 20.88 -39.75
N TRP A 177 -10.11 21.33 -39.28
CA TRP A 177 -11.38 20.61 -39.40
C TRP A 177 -12.46 21.42 -40.11
N LYS A 178 -13.35 20.70 -40.78
CA LYS A 178 -14.62 21.19 -41.31
C LYS A 178 -15.74 20.70 -40.39
N TYR A 179 -16.72 21.55 -40.11
CA TYR A 179 -17.80 21.29 -39.16
C TYR A 179 -19.15 21.37 -39.84
N GLU A 180 -19.97 20.34 -39.66
CA GLU A 180 -21.36 20.30 -40.10
C GLU A 180 -22.26 19.92 -38.94
N TYR A 181 -23.31 20.71 -38.71
CA TYR A 181 -24.20 20.54 -37.56
C TYR A 181 -25.55 20.01 -38.03
N TYR A 182 -26.13 19.14 -37.23
CA TYR A 182 -27.41 18.49 -37.48
C TYR A 182 -28.24 18.52 -36.21
N CYS A 183 -29.57 18.55 -36.36
CA CYS A 183 -30.47 18.59 -35.21
C CYS A 183 -31.81 17.90 -35.48
N ARG A 184 -32.32 17.21 -34.46
CA ARG A 184 -33.63 16.56 -34.44
C ARG A 184 -34.35 16.76 -33.11
N ILE A 185 -35.66 16.55 -33.09
CA ILE A 185 -36.42 16.45 -31.84
C ILE A 185 -36.29 15.01 -31.34
N TYR A 186 -35.69 14.82 -30.16
CA TYR A 186 -35.37 13.50 -29.63
C TYR A 186 -36.65 12.69 -29.36
N GLY A 187 -36.67 11.42 -29.79
CA GLY A 187 -37.81 10.51 -29.64
C GLY A 187 -38.95 10.67 -30.65
N LEU A 188 -39.04 11.79 -31.39
CA LEU A 188 -40.07 12.00 -32.41
C LEU A 188 -39.57 11.76 -33.84
N TYR A 189 -38.32 12.15 -34.11
CA TYR A 189 -37.76 12.21 -35.45
C TYR A 189 -36.38 11.56 -35.49
N ASN A 190 -35.96 11.07 -36.66
CA ASN A 190 -34.58 10.66 -36.93
C ASN A 190 -33.75 11.87 -37.35
N PHE A 191 -32.43 11.75 -37.51
CA PHE A 191 -31.70 12.84 -38.15
C PHE A 191 -32.23 13.07 -39.57
N PRO A 192 -32.55 14.31 -39.95
CA PRO A 192 -33.26 14.63 -41.18
C PRO A 192 -32.46 14.12 -42.38
N ASN A 193 -33.08 13.31 -43.24
CA ASN A 193 -32.41 12.79 -44.42
C ASN A 193 -33.33 12.79 -45.64
N LEU A 194 -32.85 13.34 -46.76
CA LEU A 194 -33.59 13.36 -48.01
C LEU A 194 -32.91 12.43 -49.01
N GLN A 195 -33.54 11.29 -49.29
CA GLN A 195 -33.00 10.26 -50.19
C GLN A 195 -31.60 9.75 -49.76
N GLY A 196 -31.40 9.59 -48.44
CA GLY A 196 -30.12 9.14 -47.87
C GLY A 196 -29.09 10.25 -47.64
N ILE A 197 -29.37 11.49 -48.03
CA ILE A 197 -28.50 12.65 -47.75
C ILE A 197 -28.93 13.28 -46.45
N LEU A 198 -28.04 13.31 -45.45
CA LEU A 198 -28.29 13.98 -44.17
C LEU A 198 -28.34 15.51 -44.39
N LEU A 199 -29.39 16.16 -43.89
CA LEU A 199 -29.61 17.61 -44.08
C LEU A 199 -29.01 18.39 -42.91
N SER A 200 -28.11 19.34 -43.18
CA SER A 200 -27.52 20.18 -42.14
C SER A 200 -28.58 21.09 -41.49
N ILE A 201 -28.27 21.60 -40.30
CA ILE A 201 -29.17 22.45 -39.51
C ILE A 201 -29.56 23.74 -40.24
N ASP A 202 -28.71 24.23 -41.13
CA ASP A 202 -28.88 25.42 -41.98
C ASP A 202 -29.34 25.10 -43.40
N ASP A 203 -29.65 23.83 -43.73
CA ASP A 203 -30.12 23.45 -45.06
C ASP A 203 -31.53 23.99 -45.33
N SER A 204 -31.68 24.71 -46.45
CA SER A 204 -32.97 25.26 -46.90
C SER A 204 -33.96 24.19 -47.39
N ARG A 205 -33.46 22.99 -47.70
CA ARG A 205 -34.30 21.85 -48.11
C ARG A 205 -34.92 21.23 -46.87
N ILE A 206 -36.23 21.07 -46.89
CA ILE A 206 -36.98 20.51 -45.77
C ILE A 206 -37.42 19.10 -46.15
N ASP A 207 -37.07 18.10 -45.34
CA ASP A 207 -37.71 16.79 -45.38
C ASP A 207 -39.05 16.88 -44.62
N PRO A 208 -40.21 16.78 -45.30
CA PRO A 208 -41.51 16.90 -44.64
C PRO A 208 -41.82 15.75 -43.68
N LEU A 209 -41.22 14.57 -43.90
CA LEU A 209 -41.43 13.39 -43.07
C LEU A 209 -40.53 13.41 -41.83
N ASN A 210 -39.33 13.97 -41.96
CA ASN A 210 -38.33 14.01 -40.90
C ASN A 210 -37.60 15.37 -40.86
N PRO A 211 -38.30 16.47 -40.50
CA PRO A 211 -37.75 17.82 -40.58
C PRO A 211 -36.60 18.09 -39.60
N SER A 212 -35.67 18.98 -39.99
CA SER A 212 -34.69 19.55 -39.06
C SER A 212 -35.40 20.29 -37.91
N CYS A 213 -34.81 20.28 -36.72
CA CYS A 213 -35.45 20.81 -35.51
C CYS A 213 -35.77 22.33 -35.55
N LEU A 214 -35.22 23.08 -36.52
CA LEU A 214 -35.44 24.51 -36.73
C LEU A 214 -36.20 24.86 -38.03
N SER A 215 -36.61 23.86 -38.81
CA SER A 215 -37.16 24.03 -40.18
C SER A 215 -38.52 24.72 -40.29
N ASN A 216 -39.26 24.88 -39.18
CA ASN A 216 -40.68 25.26 -39.20
C ASN A 216 -40.96 26.68 -38.65
N ARG A 217 -39.97 27.58 -38.63
CA ARG A 217 -40.16 28.96 -38.10
C ARG A 217 -39.87 30.04 -39.13
N SER A 218 -40.93 30.71 -39.57
CA SER A 218 -41.00 31.80 -40.55
C SER A 218 -40.61 33.19 -39.99
N GLY A 219 -39.54 33.26 -39.20
CA GLY A 219 -39.03 34.53 -38.67
C GLY A 219 -37.88 35.08 -39.52
N ASN A 220 -37.99 36.33 -39.99
CA ASN A 220 -36.95 37.06 -40.75
C ASN A 220 -35.68 37.43 -39.91
N GLY A 221 -35.43 36.75 -38.78
CA GLY A 221 -34.28 36.98 -37.92
C GLY A 221 -33.20 35.91 -38.09
N THR A 222 -31.93 36.26 -37.91
CA THR A 222 -30.81 35.30 -37.95
C THR A 222 -30.90 34.36 -36.74
N ILE A 223 -31.37 33.12 -36.93
CA ILE A 223 -31.59 32.13 -35.85
C ILE A 223 -30.27 31.47 -35.37
N LEU A 224 -29.29 31.39 -36.27
CA LEU A 224 -28.01 30.70 -36.06
C LEU A 224 -26.85 31.68 -36.23
N ILE A 225 -25.97 31.74 -35.23
CA ILE A 225 -24.72 32.51 -35.28
C ILE A 225 -23.57 31.52 -35.26
N TYR A 226 -22.83 31.45 -36.37
CA TYR A 226 -21.60 30.65 -36.44
C TYR A 226 -20.41 31.46 -35.93
N GLY A 227 -19.57 30.84 -35.10
CA GLY A 227 -18.26 31.39 -34.77
C GLY A 227 -17.45 31.56 -36.04
N ASN A 228 -17.07 32.81 -36.35
CA ASN A 228 -16.39 33.15 -37.58
C ASN A 228 -15.00 33.71 -37.27
N SER A 229 -14.04 32.79 -37.05
CA SER A 229 -12.62 33.14 -37.10
C SER A 229 -12.12 32.93 -38.53
N THR A 230 -11.18 33.77 -38.99
CA THR A 230 -10.57 33.63 -40.32
C THR A 230 -9.82 32.30 -40.51
N LEU A 231 -9.46 31.64 -39.41
CA LEU A 231 -8.68 30.40 -39.39
C LEU A 231 -9.57 29.15 -39.23
N SER A 232 -10.71 29.25 -38.54
CA SER A 232 -11.60 28.13 -38.18
C SER A 232 -13.09 28.47 -38.39
N PRO A 233 -13.53 28.74 -39.64
CA PRO A 233 -14.94 29.06 -39.92
C PRO A 233 -15.89 27.96 -39.44
N LYS A 234 -16.99 28.36 -38.78
CA LYS A 234 -18.06 27.49 -38.26
C LYS A 234 -17.63 26.51 -37.14
N SER A 235 -16.49 26.73 -36.47
CA SER A 235 -16.04 25.85 -35.38
C SER A 235 -16.93 25.88 -34.13
N SER A 236 -17.79 26.89 -34.01
CA SER A 236 -18.83 26.97 -32.98
C SER A 236 -20.17 27.43 -33.58
N LEU A 237 -21.25 27.07 -32.91
CA LEU A 237 -22.64 27.38 -33.28
C LEU A 237 -23.39 27.90 -32.05
N THR A 238 -23.93 29.11 -32.16
CA THR A 238 -24.86 29.68 -31.18
C THR A 238 -26.27 29.71 -31.75
N ILE A 239 -27.21 29.11 -31.04
CA ILE A 239 -28.65 29.17 -31.34
C ILE A 239 -29.26 30.22 -30.43
N ILE A 240 -29.89 31.24 -31.03
CA ILE A 240 -30.43 32.37 -30.28
C ILE A 240 -31.62 31.92 -29.43
N SER A 241 -31.70 32.44 -28.22
CA SER A 241 -32.85 32.31 -27.32
C SER A 241 -34.20 32.52 -28.04
N GLY A 242 -35.21 31.74 -27.63
CA GLY A 242 -36.55 31.73 -28.19
C GLY A 242 -36.71 30.86 -29.43
N SER A 243 -35.63 30.35 -30.02
CA SER A 243 -35.68 29.54 -31.26
C SER A 243 -36.19 28.11 -31.04
N LEU A 244 -35.90 27.52 -29.88
CA LEU A 244 -36.34 26.18 -29.49
C LEU A 244 -37.62 26.24 -28.65
N GLN A 245 -38.43 25.18 -28.68
CA GLN A 245 -39.66 25.09 -27.88
C GLN A 245 -39.36 24.55 -26.49
N SER A 246 -39.98 25.13 -25.46
CA SER A 246 -39.91 24.65 -24.09
C SER A 246 -40.54 23.27 -23.91
N ASN A 247 -40.11 22.59 -22.85
CA ASN A 247 -40.53 21.24 -22.47
C ASN A 247 -40.30 20.21 -23.58
N ARG A 248 -39.19 20.36 -24.31
CA ARG A 248 -38.76 19.44 -25.36
C ARG A 248 -37.26 19.16 -25.25
N THR A 249 -36.88 17.94 -25.61
CA THR A 249 -35.49 17.52 -25.73
C THR A 249 -35.08 17.48 -27.19
N TYR A 250 -34.00 18.16 -27.51
CA TYR A 250 -33.40 18.20 -28.82
C TYR A 250 -32.11 17.38 -28.80
N GLN A 251 -31.78 16.73 -29.90
CA GLN A 251 -30.47 16.12 -30.08
C GLN A 251 -29.72 16.86 -31.17
N PHE A 252 -28.52 17.31 -30.83
CA PHE A 252 -27.57 17.91 -31.75
C PHE A 252 -26.47 16.93 -32.07
N MET A 253 -26.02 16.95 -33.31
CA MET A 253 -24.87 16.19 -33.79
C MET A 253 -23.94 17.13 -34.54
N VAL A 254 -22.64 16.99 -34.30
CA VAL A 254 -21.62 17.60 -35.15
C VAL A 254 -20.87 16.49 -35.88
N TYR A 255 -20.74 16.64 -37.18
CA TYR A 255 -19.85 15.84 -38.02
C TYR A 255 -18.61 16.68 -38.34
N MET A 256 -17.45 16.11 -38.08
CA MET A 256 -16.15 16.74 -38.25
C MET A 256 -15.31 15.95 -39.24
N GLU A 257 -14.78 16.65 -40.24
CA GLU A 257 -13.93 16.07 -41.29
C GLU A 257 -12.61 16.82 -41.36
N ASN A 258 -11.49 16.09 -41.34
CA ASN A 258 -10.18 16.74 -41.44
C ASN A 258 -9.95 17.32 -42.84
N ARG A 259 -9.58 18.59 -42.91
CA ARG A 259 -9.42 19.34 -44.18
C ARG A 259 -8.32 18.79 -45.07
N LYS A 260 -7.30 18.14 -44.50
CA LYS A 260 -6.17 17.56 -45.25
C LYS A 260 -6.38 16.08 -45.57
N ASN A 261 -7.12 15.35 -44.74
CA ASN A 261 -7.35 13.92 -44.90
C ASN A 261 -8.79 13.54 -44.53
N SER A 262 -9.66 13.46 -45.54
CA SER A 262 -11.09 13.18 -45.36
C SER A 262 -11.41 11.81 -44.77
N SER A 263 -10.44 10.88 -44.70
CA SER A 263 -10.64 9.59 -44.02
C SER A 263 -10.65 9.71 -42.49
N ILE A 264 -10.16 10.83 -41.93
CA ILE A 264 -10.21 11.10 -40.50
C ILE A 264 -11.46 11.92 -40.23
N GLN A 265 -12.40 11.27 -39.54
CA GLN A 265 -13.72 11.82 -39.26
C GLN A 265 -14.04 11.60 -37.79
N ALA A 266 -14.81 12.51 -37.21
CA ALA A 266 -15.30 12.39 -35.86
C ALA A 266 -16.74 12.87 -35.79
N THR A 267 -17.56 12.22 -34.97
CA THR A 267 -18.95 12.62 -34.75
C THR A 267 -19.18 12.80 -33.27
N GLY A 268 -19.79 13.91 -32.90
CA GLY A 268 -20.17 14.21 -31.52
C GLY A 268 -21.68 14.38 -31.41
N TYR A 269 -22.23 14.07 -30.24
CA TYR A 269 -23.66 14.21 -29.95
C TYR A 269 -23.88 14.90 -28.60
N VAL A 270 -24.99 15.61 -28.47
CA VAL A 270 -25.47 16.13 -27.17
C VAL A 270 -26.99 16.23 -27.16
N LEU A 271 -27.60 15.86 -26.04
CA LEU A 271 -29.01 16.09 -25.76
C LEU A 271 -29.17 17.43 -25.04
N VAL A 272 -30.13 18.24 -25.46
CA VAL A 272 -30.44 19.54 -24.85
C VAL A 272 -31.91 19.57 -24.47
N GLN A 273 -32.19 19.58 -23.17
CA GLN A 273 -33.53 19.77 -22.62
C GLN A 273 -33.80 21.27 -22.50
N ILE A 274 -34.88 21.74 -23.14
CA ILE A 274 -35.28 23.14 -23.10
C ILE A 274 -36.41 23.33 -22.10
N GLU A 275 -36.23 24.24 -21.15
CA GLU A 275 -37.20 24.55 -20.10
C GLU A 275 -37.68 26.02 -20.17
N ASP A 276 -38.81 26.32 -19.51
CA ASP A 276 -39.31 27.69 -19.38
C ASP A 276 -38.59 28.51 -18.30
N THR A 277 -37.77 27.85 -17.49
CA THR A 277 -36.91 28.44 -16.45
C THR A 277 -35.59 28.90 -17.07
N ARG A 278 -34.67 29.45 -16.26
CA ARG A 278 -33.39 30.00 -16.72
C ARG A 278 -32.18 29.25 -16.14
N PRO A 279 -32.15 27.90 -16.24
CA PRO A 279 -31.21 27.04 -15.53
C PRO A 279 -29.75 27.37 -15.82
N GLN A 280 -28.91 27.12 -14.82
CA GLN A 280 -27.47 27.19 -14.94
C GLN A 280 -26.94 25.97 -15.69
N LEU A 281 -25.86 26.15 -16.45
CA LEU A 281 -25.23 25.05 -17.17
C LEU A 281 -24.42 24.20 -16.18
N ILE A 282 -24.69 22.91 -16.13
CA ILE A 282 -23.88 21.94 -15.38
C ILE A 282 -23.15 21.07 -16.39
N ALA A 283 -21.85 20.91 -16.21
CA ALA A 283 -21.03 19.97 -16.96
C ALA A 283 -20.63 18.81 -16.05
N ILE A 284 -20.65 17.60 -16.60
CA ILE A 284 -20.23 16.38 -15.92
C ILE A 284 -19.05 15.78 -16.67
N GLY A 285 -18.03 15.35 -15.92
CA GLY A 285 -16.89 14.61 -16.45
C GLY A 285 -16.52 13.44 -15.55
N CYS A 286 -15.66 12.57 -16.05
CA CYS A 286 -15.14 11.43 -15.30
C CYS A 286 -13.82 11.82 -14.62
N VAL A 287 -13.65 11.42 -13.35
CA VAL A 287 -12.46 11.75 -12.55
C VAL A 287 -11.19 11.17 -13.21
N ILE A 288 -11.33 10.00 -13.82
CA ILE A 288 -10.30 9.33 -14.60
C ILE A 288 -10.75 9.32 -16.05
N SER A 289 -9.98 10.00 -16.91
CA SER A 289 -10.37 10.20 -18.31
C SER A 289 -10.46 8.90 -19.10
N THR A 290 -9.70 7.87 -18.72
CA THR A 290 -9.72 6.56 -19.38
C THR A 290 -10.94 5.72 -19.01
N MET A 291 -11.73 6.10 -17.98
CA MET A 291 -12.94 5.37 -17.57
C MET A 291 -14.17 5.67 -18.44
N CYS A 292 -14.15 6.77 -19.20
CA CYS A 292 -15.27 7.21 -20.03
C CYS A 292 -14.76 7.51 -21.43
N VAL A 293 -14.90 6.52 -22.31
CA VAL A 293 -14.48 6.63 -23.70
C VAL A 293 -15.69 6.99 -24.56
N PRO A 294 -15.68 8.08 -25.32
CA PRO A 294 -16.80 8.46 -26.16
C PRO A 294 -17.17 7.37 -27.17
N ASN A 295 -18.44 6.98 -27.20
CA ASN A 295 -19.02 6.05 -28.16
C ASN A 295 -20.37 6.58 -28.64
N LEU A 296 -20.34 7.24 -29.81
CA LEU A 296 -21.53 7.89 -30.39
C LEU A 296 -22.20 8.86 -29.40
N GLU A 297 -23.47 8.61 -29.03
CA GLU A 297 -24.22 9.43 -28.07
C GLU A 297 -24.01 9.02 -26.59
N PHE A 298 -23.20 8.00 -26.35
CA PHE A 298 -22.91 7.43 -25.04
C PHE A 298 -21.42 7.55 -24.69
N GLN A 299 -21.11 7.25 -23.44
CA GLN A 299 -19.76 7.03 -22.94
C GLN A 299 -19.61 5.54 -22.63
N LEU A 300 -18.64 4.89 -23.23
CA LEU A 300 -18.30 3.50 -22.98
C LEU A 300 -17.61 3.38 -21.62
N VAL A 301 -18.13 2.48 -20.80
CA VAL A 301 -17.67 2.24 -19.42
C VAL A 301 -17.31 0.78 -19.25
N ASN A 302 -16.18 0.55 -18.60
CA ASN A 302 -15.77 -0.76 -18.15
C ASN A 302 -16.60 -1.20 -16.92
N PRO A 303 -17.37 -2.31 -16.99
CA PRO A 303 -18.19 -2.78 -15.87
C PRO A 303 -17.40 -3.35 -14.69
N THR A 304 -16.13 -3.71 -14.86
CA THR A 304 -15.32 -4.34 -13.80
C THR A 304 -14.66 -3.32 -12.87
N THR A 305 -14.68 -2.04 -13.23
CA THR A 305 -14.18 -0.94 -12.39
C THR A 305 -15.30 -0.01 -11.94
N GLN A 306 -15.03 0.76 -10.90
CA GLN A 306 -15.94 1.80 -10.44
C GLN A 306 -15.98 3.00 -11.40
N VAL A 307 -17.14 3.66 -11.48
CA VAL A 307 -17.30 4.91 -12.24
C VAL A 307 -17.30 6.08 -11.28
N ALA A 308 -16.24 6.88 -11.34
CA ALA A 308 -16.11 8.12 -10.56
C ALA A 308 -16.34 9.35 -11.46
N LEU A 309 -17.32 10.17 -11.09
CA LEU A 309 -17.78 11.36 -11.80
C LEU A 309 -17.62 12.61 -10.94
N PHE A 310 -17.50 13.75 -11.59
CA PHE A 310 -17.62 15.05 -10.95
C PHE A 310 -18.50 15.98 -11.81
N ALA A 311 -19.26 16.83 -11.15
CA ALA A 311 -20.12 17.83 -11.75
C ALA A 311 -19.62 19.23 -11.40
N VAL A 312 -19.58 20.12 -12.39
CA VAL A 312 -19.17 21.53 -12.24
C VAL A 312 -20.24 22.42 -12.83
N CYS A 313 -20.66 23.43 -12.06
CA CYS A 313 -21.55 24.47 -12.56
C CYS A 313 -20.73 25.51 -13.34
N VAL A 314 -21.09 25.74 -14.60
CA VAL A 314 -20.37 26.59 -15.54
C VAL A 314 -21.02 27.99 -15.54
N GLY A 315 -20.26 28.98 -15.10
CA GLY A 315 -20.71 30.37 -14.97
C GLY A 315 -20.76 30.84 -13.52
N ILE A 316 -21.62 31.81 -13.22
CA ILE A 316 -21.77 32.36 -11.86
C ILE A 316 -22.85 31.57 -11.13
N CYS A 317 -22.44 30.55 -10.38
CA CYS A 317 -23.33 29.68 -9.63
C CYS A 317 -23.27 30.00 -8.14
N THR A 318 -24.05 30.99 -7.71
CA THR A 318 -24.19 31.36 -6.28
C THR A 318 -25.40 30.67 -5.65
N ASN A 319 -25.35 30.38 -4.35
CA ASN A 319 -26.48 29.88 -3.56
C ASN A 319 -27.01 28.49 -3.97
N ILE A 320 -26.11 27.53 -4.21
CA ILE A 320 -26.50 26.12 -4.36
C ILE A 320 -27.07 25.64 -3.02
N GLN A 321 -28.33 25.21 -3.01
CA GLN A 321 -29.02 24.69 -1.83
C GLN A 321 -28.80 23.19 -1.65
N ASN A 322 -28.90 22.43 -2.73
CA ASN A 322 -28.77 20.98 -2.71
C ASN A 322 -28.21 20.47 -4.05
N ILE A 323 -27.49 19.35 -4.00
CA ILE A 323 -27.06 18.58 -5.17
C ILE A 323 -27.55 17.16 -4.94
N SER A 324 -28.13 16.51 -5.96
CA SER A 324 -28.56 15.11 -5.87
C SER A 324 -28.29 14.38 -7.17
N TRP A 325 -27.89 13.12 -7.09
CA TRP A 325 -27.72 12.24 -8.23
C TRP A 325 -28.91 11.29 -8.39
N ASN A 326 -29.33 11.06 -9.64
CA ASN A 326 -30.37 10.12 -10.06
C ASN A 326 -29.81 9.15 -11.08
N ILE A 327 -30.03 7.84 -10.88
CA ILE A 327 -29.60 6.80 -11.82
C ILE A 327 -30.81 6.21 -12.52
N TYR A 328 -30.69 6.01 -13.83
CA TYR A 328 -31.69 5.37 -14.66
C TYR A 328 -31.09 4.20 -15.45
N GLN A 329 -31.91 3.19 -15.66
CA GLN A 329 -31.62 2.04 -16.52
C GLN A 329 -32.48 2.08 -17.79
N SER A 330 -32.01 1.46 -18.88
CA SER A 330 -32.83 1.27 -20.08
C SER A 330 -33.93 0.23 -19.88
N SER A 331 -35.04 0.41 -20.60
CA SER A 331 -36.10 -0.60 -20.78
C SER A 331 -35.88 -1.43 -22.05
N ASP A 332 -36.08 -2.75 -21.97
CA ASP A 332 -35.90 -3.69 -23.10
C ASP A 332 -36.96 -3.57 -24.23
N ASN A 333 -37.92 -2.65 -24.13
CA ASN A 333 -38.96 -2.46 -25.13
C ASN A 333 -38.49 -1.60 -26.32
N SER A 334 -37.49 -2.03 -27.08
CA SER A 334 -36.94 -1.27 -28.22
C SER A 334 -37.74 -1.48 -29.52
N SER A 335 -38.90 -0.81 -29.61
CA SER A 335 -39.59 -0.54 -30.89
C SER A 335 -39.59 0.95 -31.27
N SER A 336 -38.89 1.80 -30.51
CA SER A 336 -38.88 3.26 -30.68
C SER A 336 -37.48 3.83 -30.96
N ASN A 337 -37.41 4.95 -31.68
CA ASN A 337 -36.17 5.66 -32.06
C ASN A 337 -35.43 6.36 -30.89
N SER A 338 -35.74 6.02 -29.64
CA SER A 338 -35.18 6.61 -28.43
C SER A 338 -35.11 5.63 -27.27
N THR A 339 -34.11 5.79 -26.40
CA THR A 339 -33.96 5.01 -25.18
C THR A 339 -34.98 5.47 -24.13
N GLN A 340 -35.81 4.54 -23.65
CA GLN A 340 -36.69 4.79 -22.50
C GLN A 340 -35.92 4.54 -21.20
N TRP A 341 -35.91 5.55 -20.32
CA TRP A 341 -35.18 5.55 -19.05
C TRP A 341 -36.13 5.31 -17.88
N ILE A 342 -35.82 4.31 -17.05
CA ILE A 342 -36.56 3.98 -15.84
C ILE A 342 -35.67 4.28 -14.63
N LEU A 343 -36.21 4.98 -13.63
CA LEU A 343 -35.47 5.32 -12.41
C LEU A 343 -35.06 4.05 -11.64
N PHE A 344 -33.79 3.99 -11.23
CA PHE A 344 -33.25 2.91 -10.43
C PHE A 344 -33.55 3.15 -8.94
N ASN A 345 -34.68 2.64 -8.47
CA ASN A 345 -35.23 2.94 -7.14
C ASN A 345 -34.43 2.38 -5.94
N GLN A 346 -33.35 1.63 -6.16
CA GLN A 346 -32.58 0.98 -5.07
C GLN A 346 -31.41 1.83 -4.55
N MET A 347 -31.23 3.07 -5.01
CA MET A 347 -30.10 3.89 -4.58
C MET A 347 -30.05 4.13 -3.06
N ILE A 348 -31.20 4.38 -2.42
CA ILE A 348 -31.29 4.59 -0.96
C ILE A 348 -30.85 3.32 -0.21
N THR A 349 -31.25 2.14 -0.70
CA THR A 349 -30.91 0.85 -0.09
C THR A 349 -29.40 0.58 -0.14
N TYR A 350 -28.70 1.08 -1.16
CA TYR A 350 -27.28 0.84 -1.40
C TYR A 350 -26.41 2.09 -1.24
N GLU A 351 -26.89 3.11 -0.52
CA GLU A 351 -26.13 4.30 -0.17
C GLU A 351 -24.92 3.92 0.71
N ASN A 352 -23.74 4.44 0.38
CA ASN A 352 -22.44 4.07 0.96
C ASN A 352 -22.07 2.57 0.79
N ILE A 353 -22.73 1.85 -0.12
CA ILE A 353 -22.41 0.47 -0.48
C ILE A 353 -22.06 0.36 -1.96
N TRP A 354 -22.96 0.81 -2.84
CA TRP A 354 -22.74 0.91 -4.29
C TRP A 354 -22.62 2.35 -4.76
N PHE A 355 -23.20 3.30 -4.02
CA PHE A 355 -23.25 4.70 -4.39
C PHE A 355 -22.64 5.58 -3.31
N PHE A 356 -21.69 6.42 -3.70
CA PHE A 356 -20.95 7.30 -2.81
C PHE A 356 -21.05 8.74 -3.31
N GLY A 357 -21.19 9.70 -2.39
CA GLY A 357 -21.34 11.12 -2.73
C GLY A 357 -22.66 11.50 -3.43
N THR A 358 -23.75 10.75 -3.19
CA THR A 358 -25.10 10.94 -3.78
C THR A 358 -25.64 12.36 -3.70
N ASN A 359 -25.25 13.12 -2.66
CA ASN A 359 -25.67 14.50 -2.44
C ASN A 359 -24.55 15.54 -2.63
N THR A 360 -23.52 15.21 -3.41
CA THR A 360 -22.36 16.10 -3.62
C THR A 360 -22.01 16.26 -5.10
N SER A 361 -21.09 17.17 -5.41
CA SER A 361 -20.61 17.36 -6.79
C SER A 361 -19.83 16.16 -7.33
N ASN A 362 -19.23 15.34 -6.45
CA ASN A 362 -18.48 14.15 -6.83
C ASN A 362 -19.35 12.92 -6.57
N PHE A 363 -19.41 12.00 -7.51
CA PHE A 363 -20.22 10.80 -7.41
C PHE A 363 -19.44 9.57 -7.82
N THR A 364 -19.55 8.49 -7.04
CA THR A 364 -18.94 7.20 -7.41
C THR A 364 -19.98 6.10 -7.37
N ALA A 365 -20.08 5.35 -8.46
CA ALA A 365 -20.78 4.07 -8.51
C ALA A 365 -19.77 2.91 -8.53
N ALA A 366 -19.87 2.00 -7.56
CA ALA A 366 -19.02 0.81 -7.51
C ALA A 366 -19.37 -0.17 -8.63
N ASN A 367 -18.39 -0.96 -9.08
CA ASN A 367 -18.56 -1.99 -10.12
C ASN A 367 -19.71 -2.99 -9.85
N LYS A 368 -20.06 -3.21 -8.58
CA LYS A 368 -21.15 -4.09 -8.14
C LYS A 368 -22.50 -3.77 -8.80
N ILE A 369 -22.79 -2.52 -9.14
CA ILE A 369 -24.04 -2.18 -9.84
C ILE A 369 -24.11 -2.87 -11.22
N PHE A 370 -23.00 -2.86 -11.96
CA PHE A 370 -22.93 -3.43 -13.31
C PHE A 370 -22.85 -4.96 -13.24
N LEU A 371 -22.02 -5.50 -12.35
CA LEU A 371 -21.85 -6.95 -12.19
C LEU A 371 -23.13 -7.65 -11.71
N ASN A 372 -23.95 -7.00 -10.88
CA ASN A 372 -25.22 -7.56 -10.40
C ASN A 372 -26.39 -7.34 -11.37
N ASN A 373 -26.22 -6.51 -12.41
CA ASN A 373 -27.24 -6.23 -13.41
C ASN A 373 -26.69 -6.37 -14.85
N PRO A 374 -26.12 -7.54 -15.21
CA PRO A 374 -25.43 -7.72 -16.50
C PRO A 374 -26.38 -7.59 -17.71
N GLN A 375 -27.69 -7.75 -17.51
CA GLN A 375 -28.69 -7.57 -18.57
C GLN A 375 -28.87 -6.11 -19.02
N ILE A 376 -28.44 -5.13 -18.22
CA ILE A 376 -28.65 -3.71 -18.50
C ILE A 376 -27.43 -3.15 -19.23
N THR A 377 -27.59 -2.84 -20.51
CA THR A 377 -26.51 -2.35 -21.36
C THR A 377 -26.36 -0.84 -21.36
N LEU A 378 -27.43 -0.09 -21.06
CA LEU A 378 -27.43 1.37 -21.06
C LEU A 378 -27.84 1.93 -19.70
N TRP A 379 -27.06 2.91 -19.24
CA TRP A 379 -27.29 3.60 -17.98
C TRP A 379 -27.28 5.12 -18.18
N ARG A 380 -28.04 5.84 -17.36
CA ARG A 380 -27.99 7.30 -17.32
C ARG A 380 -27.77 7.76 -15.90
N PHE A 381 -26.76 8.60 -15.72
CA PHE A 381 -26.40 9.18 -14.44
C PHE A 381 -26.66 10.67 -14.55
N GLU A 382 -27.72 11.13 -13.90
CA GLU A 382 -28.17 12.51 -13.89
C GLU A 382 -27.79 13.18 -12.57
N VAL A 383 -27.30 14.41 -12.64
CA VAL A 383 -27.10 15.28 -11.48
C VAL A 383 -28.10 16.43 -11.54
N VAL A 384 -28.67 16.78 -10.38
CA VAL A 384 -29.62 17.88 -10.22
C VAL A 384 -29.08 18.84 -9.17
N TYR A 385 -28.90 20.09 -9.57
CA TYR A 385 -28.56 21.19 -8.66
C TYR A 385 -29.84 21.98 -8.38
N THR A 386 -30.10 22.20 -7.10
CA THR A 386 -31.21 23.04 -6.64
C THR A 386 -30.63 24.37 -6.18
N PHE A 387 -31.09 25.46 -6.81
CA PHE A 387 -30.82 26.84 -6.42
C PHE A 387 -32.07 27.42 -5.74
N THR A 388 -31.94 28.61 -5.15
CA THR A 388 -33.04 29.28 -4.45
C THR A 388 -34.29 29.52 -5.30
N SER A 389 -34.13 29.68 -6.62
CA SER A 389 -35.21 30.05 -7.54
C SER A 389 -35.44 29.07 -8.68
N GLU A 390 -34.53 28.11 -8.89
CA GLU A 390 -34.54 27.22 -10.05
C GLU A 390 -33.78 25.93 -9.80
N THR A 391 -34.05 24.93 -10.63
CA THR A 391 -33.32 23.67 -10.67
C THR A 391 -32.57 23.57 -11.99
N SER A 392 -31.42 22.91 -11.99
CA SER A 392 -30.67 22.63 -13.21
C SER A 392 -30.23 21.18 -13.17
N SER A 393 -30.38 20.48 -14.29
CA SER A 393 -29.97 19.09 -14.42
C SER A 393 -29.01 18.90 -15.59
N SER A 394 -28.21 17.85 -15.49
CA SER A 394 -27.35 17.37 -16.56
C SER A 394 -27.15 15.86 -16.39
N ALA A 395 -26.82 15.15 -17.47
CA ALA A 395 -26.57 13.71 -17.39
C ALA A 395 -25.44 13.22 -18.29
N LEU A 396 -24.81 12.14 -17.86
CA LEU A 396 -24.00 11.27 -18.71
C LEU A 396 -24.78 9.99 -19.01
N ASN A 397 -24.81 9.60 -20.28
CA ASN A 397 -25.38 8.33 -20.70
C ASN A 397 -24.23 7.37 -20.98
N PHE A 398 -24.27 6.20 -20.37
CA PHE A 398 -23.27 5.16 -20.48
C PHE A 398 -23.78 3.99 -21.32
N VAL A 399 -22.85 3.39 -22.05
CA VAL A 399 -22.99 2.05 -22.61
C VAL A 399 -21.96 1.16 -21.95
N ILE A 400 -22.39 0.00 -21.49
CA ILE A 400 -21.52 -0.94 -20.77
C ILE A 400 -20.73 -1.77 -21.78
N ASN A 401 -19.40 -1.72 -21.66
CA ASN A 401 -18.53 -2.55 -22.47
C ASN A 401 -18.75 -4.03 -22.14
N GLN A 402 -18.73 -4.87 -23.16
CA GLN A 402 -18.86 -6.32 -22.97
C GLN A 402 -17.48 -6.92 -22.67
N PRO A 403 -17.36 -7.86 -21.73
CA PRO A 403 -16.10 -8.55 -21.50
C PRO A 403 -15.75 -9.48 -22.66
N PRO A 404 -14.46 -9.86 -22.81
CA PRO A 404 -14.05 -10.92 -23.72
C PRO A 404 -14.86 -12.20 -23.50
N TYR A 405 -15.18 -12.91 -24.59
CA TYR A 405 -16.08 -14.08 -24.55
C TYR A 405 -15.62 -15.24 -25.47
N ASN A 406 -16.34 -16.37 -25.37
CA ASN A 406 -16.20 -17.63 -26.15
C ASN A 406 -14.90 -18.44 -26.01
N GLY A 407 -13.83 -17.90 -25.44
CA GLY A 407 -12.58 -18.63 -25.29
C GLY A 407 -12.56 -19.61 -24.12
N SER A 408 -11.48 -20.37 -24.04
CA SER A 408 -11.16 -21.21 -22.89
C SER A 408 -9.68 -21.07 -22.53
N CYS A 409 -9.26 -21.56 -21.37
CA CYS A 409 -7.84 -21.61 -21.01
C CYS A 409 -7.46 -23.02 -20.54
N LEU A 410 -6.26 -23.45 -20.92
CA LEU A 410 -5.69 -24.76 -20.61
C LEU A 410 -4.27 -24.59 -20.08
N ILE A 411 -3.87 -25.47 -19.16
CA ILE A 411 -2.51 -25.53 -18.62
C ILE A 411 -1.97 -26.96 -18.71
N ASN A 412 -0.71 -27.09 -19.11
CA ASN A 412 -0.04 -28.39 -19.21
C ASN A 412 1.46 -28.27 -18.88
N PRO A 413 2.07 -29.22 -18.12
CA PRO A 413 1.47 -30.38 -17.46
C PRO A 413 0.59 -30.02 -16.24
N HIS A 414 -0.19 -30.97 -15.70
CA HIS A 414 -1.01 -30.75 -14.49
C HIS A 414 -0.28 -31.05 -13.18
N ASN A 415 0.89 -31.71 -13.27
CA ASN A 415 1.74 -32.03 -12.14
C ASN A 415 3.18 -31.62 -12.49
N GLY A 416 3.91 -31.11 -11.52
CA GLY A 416 5.32 -30.77 -11.71
C GLY A 416 6.01 -30.31 -10.44
N THR A 417 7.17 -29.72 -10.64
CA THR A 417 7.98 -29.07 -9.60
C THR A 417 8.06 -27.57 -9.83
N THR A 418 8.62 -26.83 -8.87
CA THR A 418 8.91 -25.39 -9.03
C THR A 418 9.84 -25.05 -10.20
N SER A 419 10.57 -26.04 -10.73
CA SER A 419 11.43 -25.90 -11.92
C SER A 419 10.74 -26.29 -13.24
N THR A 420 9.56 -26.90 -13.18
CA THR A 420 8.79 -27.33 -14.35
C THR A 420 8.26 -26.13 -15.12
N LEU A 421 8.37 -26.18 -16.45
CA LEU A 421 7.84 -25.17 -17.34
C LEU A 421 6.42 -25.57 -17.76
N PHE A 422 5.44 -24.77 -17.35
CA PHE A 422 4.03 -24.97 -17.67
C PHE A 422 3.65 -24.10 -18.85
N THR A 423 3.01 -24.70 -19.85
CA THR A 423 2.44 -23.98 -21.00
C THR A 423 0.99 -23.64 -20.69
N VAL A 424 0.68 -22.35 -20.74
CA VAL A 424 -0.68 -21.81 -20.64
C VAL A 424 -1.11 -21.39 -22.04
N SER A 425 -2.29 -21.86 -22.45
CA SER A 425 -2.88 -21.55 -23.76
C SER A 425 -4.33 -21.13 -23.55
N CYS A 426 -4.67 -19.93 -24.00
CA CYS A 426 -6.03 -19.39 -23.94
C CYS A 426 -6.56 -19.14 -25.36
N PRO A 427 -6.99 -20.18 -26.10
CA PRO A 427 -7.47 -20.03 -27.47
C PRO A 427 -8.88 -19.42 -27.54
N ASP A 428 -9.21 -18.89 -28.72
CA ASP A 428 -10.57 -18.49 -29.15
C ASP A 428 -11.24 -17.37 -28.34
N TRP A 429 -10.49 -16.61 -27.54
CA TRP A 429 -10.99 -15.38 -26.92
C TRP A 429 -11.16 -14.27 -27.96
N PHE A 430 -12.35 -13.70 -27.99
CA PHE A 430 -12.70 -12.61 -28.89
C PHE A 430 -13.30 -11.44 -28.10
N ASP A 431 -12.97 -10.24 -28.57
CA ASP A 431 -13.50 -8.96 -28.12
C ASP A 431 -13.47 -7.98 -29.29
N GLU A 432 -14.46 -7.09 -29.41
CA GLU A 432 -14.54 -6.14 -30.52
C GLU A 432 -13.40 -5.10 -30.48
N ASP A 433 -12.96 -4.72 -29.29
CA ASP A 433 -11.83 -3.81 -29.09
C ASP A 433 -10.48 -4.53 -29.14
N GLY A 434 -10.51 -5.87 -29.02
CA GLY A 434 -9.36 -6.75 -29.02
C GLY A 434 -8.81 -7.05 -27.63
N ILE A 435 -8.04 -8.14 -27.52
CA ILE A 435 -7.43 -8.55 -26.26
C ILE A 435 -6.14 -7.80 -26.00
N LYS A 436 -6.05 -7.15 -24.84
CA LYS A 436 -4.89 -6.38 -24.39
C LYS A 436 -3.85 -7.28 -23.72
N ASP A 437 -4.25 -8.04 -22.70
CA ASP A 437 -3.36 -8.90 -21.93
C ASP A 437 -4.06 -10.03 -21.16
N TYR A 438 -3.23 -10.98 -20.71
CA TYR A 438 -3.58 -12.13 -19.89
C TYR A 438 -2.79 -12.03 -18.58
N LEU A 439 -3.48 -12.00 -17.45
CA LEU A 439 -2.89 -11.87 -16.12
C LEU A 439 -3.04 -13.18 -15.35
N PHE A 440 -1.94 -13.68 -14.81
CA PHE A 440 -1.89 -14.99 -14.19
C PHE A 440 -1.71 -14.86 -12.67
N TYR A 441 -2.67 -15.35 -11.90
CA TYR A 441 -2.67 -15.30 -10.44
C TYR A 441 -2.78 -16.69 -9.83
N VAL A 442 -2.13 -16.87 -8.68
CA VAL A 442 -2.15 -18.13 -7.93
C VAL A 442 -2.38 -17.90 -6.44
N TRP A 443 -2.91 -18.92 -5.75
CA TRP A 443 -3.01 -18.98 -4.29
C TRP A 443 -3.07 -20.44 -3.82
N THR A 444 -2.78 -20.66 -2.54
CA THR A 444 -2.81 -21.99 -1.91
C THR A 444 -4.14 -22.24 -1.20
N LYS A 445 -4.35 -21.63 -0.03
CA LYS A 445 -5.54 -21.83 0.81
C LYS A 445 -6.55 -20.68 0.69
N ASP A 446 -6.11 -19.46 0.93
CA ASP A 446 -6.99 -18.29 0.94
C ASP A 446 -6.95 -17.54 -0.40
N SER A 447 -8.11 -17.38 -1.03
CA SER A 447 -8.27 -16.59 -2.25
C SER A 447 -8.00 -15.09 -2.05
N SER A 448 -8.01 -14.59 -0.80
CA SER A 448 -7.64 -13.21 -0.49
C SER A 448 -6.14 -12.97 -0.65
N GLU A 449 -5.32 -14.02 -0.63
CA GLU A 449 -3.86 -13.98 -0.77
C GLU A 449 -3.38 -14.26 -2.20
N LYS A 450 -4.24 -14.05 -3.21
CA LYS A 450 -3.87 -14.14 -4.63
C LYS A 450 -2.61 -13.33 -4.93
N LYS A 451 -1.63 -13.97 -5.58
CA LYS A 451 -0.38 -13.35 -6.02
C LYS A 451 -0.30 -13.38 -7.53
N MET A 452 0.10 -12.26 -8.11
CA MET A 452 0.39 -12.19 -9.54
C MET A 452 1.74 -12.86 -9.81
N ILE A 453 1.77 -13.79 -10.75
CA ILE A 453 2.98 -14.56 -11.11
C ILE A 453 3.52 -14.15 -12.47
N ALA A 454 2.63 -13.82 -13.41
CA ALA A 454 3.01 -13.41 -14.75
C ALA A 454 1.92 -12.58 -15.42
N PHE A 455 2.30 -11.87 -16.47
CA PHE A 455 1.37 -11.34 -17.46
C PHE A 455 1.91 -11.57 -18.87
N SER A 456 1.01 -11.66 -19.85
CA SER A 456 1.37 -11.88 -21.25
C SER A 456 0.47 -11.06 -22.17
N PRO A 457 1.01 -10.40 -23.22
CA PRO A 457 0.19 -9.77 -24.26
C PRO A 457 -0.29 -10.78 -25.33
N ILE A 458 0.07 -12.07 -25.21
CA ILE A 458 -0.30 -13.13 -26.14
C ILE A 458 -0.98 -14.30 -25.41
N SER A 459 -1.85 -15.02 -26.11
CA SER A 459 -2.66 -16.14 -25.59
C SER A 459 -1.86 -17.36 -25.15
N ASP A 460 -0.69 -17.56 -25.73
CA ASP A 460 0.16 -18.74 -25.51
C ASP A 460 1.48 -18.32 -24.89
N PHE A 461 1.71 -18.73 -23.64
CA PHE A 461 2.90 -18.36 -22.89
C PHE A 461 3.32 -19.44 -21.90
N GLN A 462 4.56 -19.34 -21.42
CA GLN A 462 5.15 -20.31 -20.50
C GLN A 462 5.44 -19.68 -19.14
N VAL A 463 5.16 -20.42 -18.08
CA VAL A 463 5.34 -19.98 -16.69
C VAL A 463 5.99 -21.06 -15.84
N ARG A 464 6.75 -20.63 -14.83
CA ARG A 464 7.13 -21.43 -13.66
C ARG A 464 6.30 -21.00 -12.48
N LEU A 465 5.93 -21.95 -11.64
CA LEU A 465 4.94 -21.75 -10.60
C LEU A 465 5.53 -22.04 -9.21
N PRO A 466 5.05 -21.36 -8.16
CA PRO A 466 5.41 -21.68 -6.80
C PRO A 466 4.92 -23.07 -6.37
N SER A 467 5.42 -23.56 -5.25
CA SER A 467 4.93 -24.80 -4.64
C SER A 467 3.46 -24.66 -4.20
N GLY A 468 2.73 -25.77 -4.26
CA GLY A 468 1.36 -25.82 -3.76
C GLY A 468 1.28 -25.90 -2.23
N ASP A 469 0.07 -26.02 -1.70
CA ASP A 469 -0.16 -26.15 -0.26
C ASP A 469 0.65 -27.29 0.38
N ASN A 470 1.15 -27.09 1.59
CA ASN A 470 2.05 -28.03 2.27
C ASN A 470 1.48 -29.44 2.47
N GLN A 471 0.16 -29.58 2.59
CA GLN A 471 -0.48 -30.87 2.86
C GLN A 471 -0.95 -31.54 1.56
N THR A 472 -1.50 -30.75 0.65
CA THR A 472 -2.15 -31.26 -0.57
C THR A 472 -1.30 -31.13 -1.83
N SER A 473 -0.23 -30.33 -1.78
CA SER A 473 0.56 -29.87 -2.94
C SER A 473 -0.26 -29.14 -4.00
N LEU A 474 -1.52 -28.76 -3.71
CA LEU A 474 -2.40 -28.12 -4.67
C LEU A 474 -2.16 -26.62 -4.72
N LEU A 475 -2.10 -26.10 -5.95
CA LEU A 475 -2.05 -24.67 -6.24
C LEU A 475 -3.28 -24.29 -7.07
N ASN A 476 -4.03 -23.30 -6.60
CA ASN A 476 -5.18 -22.76 -7.32
C ASN A 476 -4.73 -21.67 -8.27
N ILE A 477 -5.37 -21.61 -9.45
CA ILE A 477 -4.99 -20.73 -10.54
C ILE A 477 -6.23 -19.99 -11.05
N ILE A 478 -6.06 -18.70 -11.33
CA ILE A 478 -7.04 -17.89 -12.05
C ILE A 478 -6.32 -17.05 -13.11
N ILE A 479 -6.95 -16.96 -14.28
CA ILE A 479 -6.48 -16.13 -15.38
C ILE A 479 -7.49 -15.02 -15.60
N TYR A 480 -7.02 -13.77 -15.59
CA TYR A 480 -7.82 -12.62 -15.99
C TYR A 480 -7.46 -12.28 -17.43
N ILE A 481 -8.47 -12.20 -18.29
CA ILE A 481 -8.29 -11.82 -19.69
C ILE A 481 -8.90 -10.46 -19.86
N ARG A 482 -8.09 -9.54 -20.39
CA ARG A 482 -8.39 -8.12 -20.38
C ARG A 482 -8.43 -7.58 -21.81
N ASP A 483 -9.43 -6.78 -22.13
CA ASP A 483 -9.51 -6.04 -23.39
C ASP A 483 -8.75 -4.68 -23.32
N PHE A 484 -8.78 -3.92 -24.43
CA PHE A 484 -8.15 -2.59 -24.49
C PHE A 484 -8.88 -1.49 -23.68
N LEU A 485 -10.08 -1.76 -23.18
CA LEU A 485 -10.86 -0.88 -22.30
C LEU A 485 -10.78 -1.32 -20.83
N ASP A 486 -9.87 -2.24 -20.53
CA ASP A 486 -9.62 -2.84 -19.22
C ASP A 486 -10.78 -3.70 -18.67
N CYS A 487 -11.78 -4.08 -19.47
CA CYS A 487 -12.81 -5.02 -19.05
C CYS A 487 -12.19 -6.41 -18.88
N VAL A 488 -12.60 -7.10 -17.83
CA VAL A 488 -11.97 -8.35 -17.39
C VAL A 488 -12.99 -9.47 -17.35
N VAL A 489 -12.61 -10.62 -17.91
CA VAL A 489 -13.25 -11.90 -17.65
C VAL A 489 -12.34 -12.75 -16.77
N GLU A 490 -12.93 -13.37 -15.74
CA GLU A 490 -12.22 -14.27 -14.83
C GLU A 490 -12.38 -15.72 -15.28
N VAL A 491 -11.27 -16.42 -15.49
CA VAL A 491 -11.26 -17.84 -15.88
C VAL A 491 -10.62 -18.66 -14.76
N ASN A 492 -11.45 -19.41 -14.04
CA ASN A 492 -10.98 -20.35 -13.02
C ASN A 492 -10.39 -21.59 -13.70
N MET A 493 -9.16 -21.92 -13.34
CA MET A 493 -8.44 -23.07 -13.86
C MET A 493 -8.49 -24.24 -12.87
N PRO A 494 -8.35 -25.50 -13.34
CA PRO A 494 -8.21 -26.62 -12.43
C PRO A 494 -6.95 -26.44 -11.57
N SER A 495 -7.06 -26.76 -10.28
CA SER A 495 -5.91 -26.76 -9.38
C SER A 495 -4.88 -27.79 -9.84
N ILE A 496 -3.60 -27.46 -9.73
CA ILE A 496 -2.49 -28.32 -10.18
C ILE A 496 -1.58 -28.69 -9.02
N SER A 497 -0.89 -29.83 -9.13
CA SER A 497 0.00 -30.33 -8.06
C SER A 497 1.45 -29.89 -8.32
N ILE A 498 2.01 -29.10 -7.41
CA ILE A 498 3.38 -28.58 -7.53
C ILE A 498 4.18 -28.82 -6.26
N ILE A 499 5.30 -29.52 -6.41
CA ILE A 499 6.19 -29.88 -5.30
C ILE A 499 7.48 -29.03 -5.39
N PRO A 500 8.04 -28.57 -4.27
CA PRO A 500 9.30 -27.83 -4.29
C PRO A 500 10.46 -28.69 -4.81
N ASN A 501 11.28 -28.13 -5.70
CA ASN A 501 12.53 -28.75 -6.12
C ASN A 501 13.63 -28.52 -5.06
N SER A 502 13.54 -29.24 -3.94
CA SER A 502 14.44 -29.07 -2.79
C SER A 502 15.92 -29.26 -3.12
N THR A 503 16.25 -30.10 -4.10
CA THR A 503 17.65 -30.33 -4.53
C THR A 503 18.26 -29.07 -5.14
N GLU A 504 17.53 -28.37 -6.01
CA GLU A 504 17.99 -27.16 -6.69
C GLU A 504 18.11 -25.97 -5.71
N ILE A 505 17.18 -25.87 -4.76
CA ILE A 505 17.22 -24.88 -3.67
C ILE A 505 18.44 -25.13 -2.77
N ASN A 506 18.66 -26.37 -2.33
CA ASN A 506 19.81 -26.72 -1.50
C ASN A 506 21.13 -26.49 -2.23
N ASN A 507 21.19 -26.78 -3.54
CA ASN A 507 22.35 -26.47 -4.36
C ASN A 507 22.62 -24.96 -4.41
N LEU A 508 21.59 -24.12 -4.53
CA LEU A 508 21.75 -22.66 -4.47
C LEU A 508 22.35 -22.20 -3.13
N ILE A 509 21.81 -22.70 -2.02
CA ILE A 509 22.30 -22.39 -0.67
C ILE A 509 23.78 -22.82 -0.52
N ASN A 510 24.11 -24.06 -0.90
CA ASN A 510 25.46 -24.60 -0.79
C ASN A 510 26.47 -23.85 -1.68
N ASN A 511 26.06 -23.48 -2.90
CA ASN A 511 26.93 -22.73 -3.82
C ASN A 511 27.28 -21.35 -3.26
N LEU A 512 26.30 -20.64 -2.66
CA LEU A 512 26.53 -19.35 -2.03
C LEU A 512 27.38 -19.44 -0.75
N GLN A 513 27.33 -20.56 -0.03
CA GLN A 513 28.16 -20.78 1.16
C GLN A 513 29.61 -21.16 0.87
N SER A 514 29.88 -21.83 -0.26
CA SER A 514 31.20 -22.39 -0.56
C SER A 514 32.24 -21.37 -1.04
N SER A 515 31.91 -20.08 -1.18
CA SER A 515 32.79 -19.03 -1.74
C SER A 515 33.45 -19.43 -3.08
N SER A 516 32.84 -20.38 -3.79
CA SER A 516 33.34 -20.90 -5.06
C SER A 516 32.80 -20.06 -6.21
N ASN A 517 33.59 -19.88 -7.26
CA ASN A 517 33.15 -19.24 -8.51
C ASN A 517 32.05 -20.05 -9.27
N GLU A 518 31.45 -21.07 -8.63
CA GLU A 518 30.50 -22.02 -9.21
C GLU A 518 29.01 -21.61 -9.09
N ILE A 519 28.70 -20.51 -8.40
CA ILE A 519 27.32 -19.98 -8.29
C ILE A 519 26.67 -19.78 -9.68
N ASN A 520 27.47 -19.48 -10.71
CA ASN A 520 27.03 -19.20 -12.06
C ASN A 520 26.64 -20.44 -12.90
N TYR A 521 26.85 -21.66 -12.40
CA TYR A 521 26.36 -22.89 -13.04
C TYR A 521 24.96 -23.29 -12.56
N ASN A 522 24.39 -22.57 -11.58
CA ASN A 522 23.05 -22.86 -11.10
C ASN A 522 22.01 -22.36 -12.14
N SER A 523 21.12 -23.25 -12.56
CA SER A 523 20.00 -22.96 -13.48
C SER A 523 19.15 -21.77 -13.03
N ILE A 524 18.94 -21.61 -11.72
CA ILE A 524 18.22 -20.47 -11.14
C ILE A 524 18.95 -19.15 -11.43
N ALA A 525 20.27 -19.11 -11.23
CA ALA A 525 21.07 -17.92 -11.49
C ALA A 525 20.98 -17.53 -12.98
N GLN A 526 21.06 -18.49 -13.89
CA GLN A 526 20.92 -18.25 -15.33
C GLN A 526 19.57 -17.64 -15.70
N LEU A 527 18.48 -18.10 -15.06
CA LEU A 527 17.14 -17.54 -15.27
C LEU A 527 17.04 -16.10 -14.76
N LEU A 528 17.67 -15.79 -13.62
CA LEU A 528 17.68 -14.43 -13.06
C LEU A 528 18.47 -13.45 -13.95
N PHE A 529 19.56 -13.89 -14.58
CA PHE A 529 20.33 -13.08 -15.54
C PHE A 529 19.59 -12.77 -16.85
N SER A 530 18.45 -13.40 -17.13
CA SER A 530 17.61 -13.04 -18.30
C SER A 530 17.08 -11.61 -18.24
N GLY A 531 16.94 -11.04 -17.02
CA GLY A 531 16.36 -9.72 -16.81
C GLY A 531 14.88 -9.61 -17.21
N ASN A 532 14.23 -10.70 -17.62
CA ASN A 532 12.81 -10.71 -17.97
C ASN A 532 11.97 -10.64 -16.69
N GLN A 533 11.04 -9.68 -16.59
CA GLN A 533 10.32 -9.44 -15.34
C GLN A 533 9.45 -10.60 -14.91
N ASN A 534 8.80 -11.29 -15.86
CA ASN A 534 8.01 -12.48 -15.56
C ASN A 534 8.90 -13.60 -15.00
N ILE A 535 10.03 -13.88 -15.64
CA ILE A 535 10.93 -14.96 -15.20
C ILE A 535 11.54 -14.62 -13.83
N VAL A 536 12.07 -13.41 -13.67
CA VAL A 536 12.67 -12.97 -12.40
C VAL A 536 11.62 -12.96 -11.28
N GLY A 537 10.42 -12.44 -11.56
CA GLY A 537 9.31 -12.42 -10.60
C GLY A 537 8.85 -13.80 -10.18
N GLN A 538 8.67 -14.74 -11.13
CA GLN A 538 8.32 -16.14 -10.87
C GLN A 538 9.34 -16.81 -9.94
N ILE A 539 10.63 -16.66 -10.25
CA ILE A 539 11.70 -17.29 -9.48
C ILE A 539 11.80 -16.68 -8.07
N ILE A 540 11.76 -15.36 -7.95
CA ILE A 540 11.83 -14.68 -6.65
C ILE A 540 10.63 -15.07 -5.78
N ILE A 541 9.41 -15.09 -6.32
CA ILE A 541 8.20 -15.48 -5.57
C ILE A 541 8.32 -16.94 -5.10
N SER A 542 8.61 -17.86 -6.03
CA SER A 542 8.70 -19.30 -5.74
C SER A 542 9.77 -19.63 -4.68
N LEU A 543 10.98 -19.07 -4.82
CA LEU A 543 12.05 -19.29 -3.85
C LEU A 543 11.75 -18.63 -2.51
N SER A 544 11.24 -17.40 -2.53
CA SER A 544 10.97 -16.66 -1.29
C SER A 544 9.85 -17.31 -0.48
N GLU A 545 8.86 -17.92 -1.12
CA GLU A 545 7.84 -18.74 -0.43
C GLU A 545 8.44 -19.92 0.31
N GLU A 546 9.34 -20.68 -0.34
CA GLU A 546 10.05 -21.79 0.30
C GLU A 546 10.91 -21.29 1.47
N PHE A 547 11.62 -20.18 1.31
CA PHE A 547 12.41 -19.61 2.42
C PHE A 547 11.54 -19.05 3.54
N ASN A 548 10.36 -18.49 3.25
CA ASN A 548 9.43 -18.02 4.29
C ASN A 548 8.88 -19.20 5.10
N LYS A 549 8.61 -20.33 4.43
CA LYS A 549 8.24 -21.58 5.09
C LYS A 549 9.38 -22.13 5.95
N MET A 550 10.59 -22.24 5.40
CA MET A 550 11.78 -22.69 6.14
C MET A 550 12.04 -21.81 7.36
N ASN A 551 11.85 -20.50 7.26
CA ASN A 551 11.98 -19.59 8.40
C ASN A 551 11.00 -19.93 9.53
N SER A 552 9.72 -20.13 9.19
CA SER A 552 8.70 -20.50 10.19
C SER A 552 9.05 -21.82 10.87
N GLU A 553 9.43 -22.84 10.10
CA GLU A 553 9.84 -24.16 10.62
C GLU A 553 11.08 -24.06 11.52
N ASN A 554 12.06 -23.23 11.15
CA ASN A 554 13.28 -23.00 11.93
C ASN A 554 12.99 -22.27 13.24
N VAL A 555 12.09 -21.27 13.21
CA VAL A 555 11.63 -20.57 14.41
C VAL A 555 10.88 -21.53 15.34
N ASP A 556 9.94 -22.33 14.82
CA ASP A 556 9.20 -23.33 15.60
C ASP A 556 10.14 -24.37 16.23
N LYS A 557 11.13 -24.84 15.47
CA LYS A 557 12.19 -25.76 15.92
C LYS A 557 13.02 -25.11 17.04
N ALA A 558 13.44 -23.85 16.89
CA ALA A 558 14.18 -23.11 17.90
C ALA A 558 13.37 -22.94 19.19
N ILE A 559 12.09 -22.58 19.09
CA ILE A 559 11.16 -22.46 20.22
C ILE A 559 11.00 -23.81 20.93
N SER A 560 10.83 -24.91 20.18
CA SER A 560 10.71 -26.26 20.76
C SER A 560 11.96 -26.70 21.54
N LYS A 561 13.12 -26.10 21.25
CA LYS A 561 14.40 -26.35 21.92
C LYS A 561 14.68 -25.35 23.06
N GLY A 562 13.71 -24.52 23.46
CA GLY A 562 13.80 -23.63 24.62
C GLY A 562 14.30 -22.21 24.34
N ILE A 563 14.31 -21.77 23.08
CA ILE A 563 14.62 -20.37 22.73
C ILE A 563 13.32 -19.53 22.82
N PRO A 564 13.29 -18.42 23.59
CA PRO A 564 12.13 -17.54 23.67
C PRO A 564 11.71 -17.00 22.30
N ALA A 565 10.44 -17.16 21.93
CA ALA A 565 9.91 -16.63 20.66
C ALA A 565 10.09 -15.11 20.55
N ALA A 566 9.96 -14.40 21.68
CA ALA A 566 10.13 -12.95 21.77
C ALA A 566 11.54 -12.47 21.36
N THR A 567 12.59 -13.30 21.41
CA THR A 567 13.95 -12.86 21.09
C THR A 567 14.39 -13.17 19.66
N ILE A 568 13.62 -13.99 18.93
CA ILE A 568 13.99 -14.45 17.57
C ILE A 568 12.93 -14.17 16.50
N SER A 569 11.73 -13.76 16.91
CA SER A 569 10.61 -13.56 16.00
C SER A 569 9.72 -12.40 16.42
N ILE A 570 9.15 -11.74 15.41
CA ILE A 570 8.14 -10.69 15.54
C ILE A 570 6.86 -11.29 14.97
N SER A 571 5.80 -11.27 15.76
CA SER A 571 4.53 -11.89 15.38
C SER A 571 3.81 -11.10 14.30
N SER A 572 3.11 -11.80 13.40
CA SER A 572 2.20 -11.14 12.47
C SER A 572 1.01 -10.48 13.17
N LEU A 573 0.45 -9.45 12.53
CA LEU A 573 -0.78 -8.80 12.99
C LEU A 573 -1.92 -9.82 13.09
N GLY A 574 -2.67 -9.78 14.19
CA GLY A 574 -3.83 -10.64 14.44
C GLY A 574 -3.51 -12.09 14.87
N SER A 575 -2.24 -12.43 15.08
CA SER A 575 -1.86 -13.73 15.62
C SER A 575 -2.19 -13.87 17.12
N THR A 576 -2.46 -15.10 17.55
CA THR A 576 -2.81 -15.42 18.94
C THR A 576 -1.62 -16.04 19.67
N SER A 577 -1.52 -15.81 20.98
CA SER A 577 -0.42 -16.32 21.81
C SER A 577 -0.32 -17.85 21.78
N SER A 578 0.88 -18.37 21.52
CA SER A 578 1.23 -19.77 21.74
C SER A 578 1.94 -19.89 23.09
N GLN A 579 1.19 -19.87 24.19
CA GLN A 579 1.77 -20.08 25.52
C GLN A 579 2.44 -21.46 25.58
N ARG A 580 3.78 -21.48 25.70
CA ARG A 580 4.56 -22.70 25.97
C ARG A 580 5.48 -22.47 27.15
N THR A 581 5.60 -23.50 27.98
CA THR A 581 6.33 -23.51 29.24
C THR A 581 7.82 -23.23 29.05
N SER A 582 8.43 -22.55 30.02
CA SER A 582 9.85 -22.21 30.04
C SER A 582 10.73 -23.48 30.11
N ILE A 583 11.26 -23.89 28.96
CA ILE A 583 12.30 -24.92 28.87
C ILE A 583 13.66 -24.23 29.08
N PRO A 584 14.63 -24.84 29.79
CA PRO A 584 15.97 -24.29 29.94
C PRO A 584 16.65 -24.03 28.59
N LEU A 585 17.33 -22.89 28.48
CA LEU A 585 17.93 -22.39 27.25
C LEU A 585 19.00 -23.34 26.71
N ASN A 586 18.84 -23.83 25.48
CA ASN A 586 19.83 -24.68 24.82
C ASN A 586 20.75 -23.84 23.91
N ALA A 587 21.95 -23.51 24.40
CA ALA A 587 22.93 -22.73 23.64
C ALA A 587 23.32 -23.36 22.29
N SER A 588 23.35 -24.69 22.19
CA SER A 588 23.65 -25.38 20.92
C SER A 588 22.53 -25.19 19.87
N ALA A 589 21.29 -25.07 20.32
CA ALA A 589 20.14 -24.81 19.45
C ALA A 589 20.18 -23.40 18.86
N LEU A 590 20.67 -22.42 19.63
CA LEU A 590 20.80 -21.04 19.17
C LEU A 590 21.85 -20.93 18.06
N ILE A 591 23.00 -21.59 18.22
CA ILE A 591 24.06 -21.64 17.20
C ILE A 591 23.55 -22.30 15.91
N GLU A 592 22.79 -23.40 16.02
CA GLU A 592 22.18 -24.07 14.87
C GLU A 592 21.20 -23.15 14.14
N TYR A 593 20.32 -22.48 14.90
CA TYR A 593 19.36 -21.51 14.36
C TYR A 593 20.05 -20.34 13.64
N GLU A 594 21.06 -19.73 14.26
CA GLU A 594 21.78 -18.60 13.66
C GLU A 594 22.53 -19.00 12.38
N LYS A 595 23.04 -20.25 12.32
CA LYS A 595 23.67 -20.78 11.10
C LYS A 595 22.66 -20.93 9.95
N GLU A 596 21.48 -21.48 10.24
CA GLU A 596 20.39 -21.61 9.26
C GLU A 596 19.81 -20.24 8.85
N LEU A 597 19.76 -19.28 9.77
CA LEU A 597 19.30 -17.91 9.51
C LEU A 597 20.24 -17.19 8.54
N ASN A 598 21.55 -17.22 8.83
CA ASN A 598 22.56 -16.56 8.01
C ASN A 598 22.69 -17.18 6.62
N SER A 599 22.47 -18.49 6.47
CA SER A 599 22.49 -19.13 5.16
C SER A 599 21.38 -18.60 4.25
N GLN A 600 20.16 -18.46 4.78
CA GLN A 600 19.00 -17.96 4.05
C GLN A 600 19.11 -16.46 3.78
N ALA A 601 19.66 -15.68 4.73
CA ALA A 601 19.93 -14.26 4.54
C ALA A 601 20.87 -13.99 3.36
N ASN A 602 21.92 -14.80 3.19
CA ASN A 602 22.84 -14.70 2.04
C ASN A 602 22.11 -14.93 0.70
N VAL A 603 21.13 -15.85 0.65
CA VAL A 603 20.34 -16.07 -0.58
C VAL A 603 19.46 -14.86 -0.87
N ARG A 604 18.81 -14.26 0.13
CA ARG A 604 17.98 -13.06 -0.08
C ARG A 604 18.81 -11.85 -0.54
N ASP A 605 19.99 -11.66 0.05
CA ASP A 605 20.96 -10.63 -0.35
C ASP A 605 21.42 -10.81 -1.80
N TYR A 606 21.54 -12.05 -2.28
CA TYR A 606 21.79 -12.35 -3.69
C TYR A 606 20.56 -12.05 -4.57
N LEU A 607 19.37 -12.54 -4.19
CA LEU A 607 18.14 -12.42 -5.00
C LEU A 607 17.69 -10.97 -5.20
N ILE A 608 17.82 -10.11 -4.18
CA ILE A 608 17.37 -8.71 -4.25
C ILE A 608 18.08 -7.91 -5.34
N THR A 609 19.34 -8.25 -5.66
CA THR A 609 20.13 -7.56 -6.69
C THR A 609 19.49 -7.61 -8.08
N PHE A 610 18.70 -8.66 -8.37
CA PHE A 610 18.01 -8.84 -9.64
C PHE A 610 16.72 -8.02 -9.76
N THR A 611 16.22 -7.45 -8.66
CA THR A 611 15.01 -6.61 -8.69
C THR A 611 15.30 -5.18 -9.13
N ASN A 612 16.52 -4.67 -8.86
CA ASN A 612 16.87 -3.28 -9.11
C ASN A 612 16.83 -2.92 -10.61
N ASN A 613 17.34 -3.81 -11.46
CA ASN A 613 17.49 -3.59 -12.90
C ASN A 613 16.23 -3.95 -13.71
N LEU A 614 15.09 -4.20 -13.07
CA LEU A 614 13.83 -4.44 -13.77
C LEU A 614 13.18 -3.13 -14.20
N ALA A 615 12.76 -3.06 -15.46
CA ALA A 615 12.09 -1.88 -16.02
C ALA A 615 10.72 -1.66 -15.33
N ILE A 616 10.28 -0.42 -15.14
CA ILE A 616 8.93 -0.15 -14.61
C ILE A 616 8.09 0.36 -15.79
N THR A 617 7.34 -0.54 -16.43
CA THR A 617 6.76 -0.29 -17.76
C THR A 617 5.25 -0.04 -17.73
N THR A 618 4.50 -0.83 -16.96
CA THR A 618 3.02 -0.82 -16.93
C THR A 618 2.49 -1.05 -15.51
N SER A 619 1.18 -0.91 -15.30
CA SER A 619 0.56 -1.28 -14.01
C SER A 619 0.80 -2.77 -13.67
N ASN A 620 0.84 -3.65 -14.67
CA ASN A 620 1.14 -5.08 -14.50
C ASN A 620 2.58 -5.32 -14.04
N SER A 621 3.54 -4.55 -14.57
CA SER A 621 4.95 -4.55 -14.12
C SER A 621 5.07 -4.13 -12.65
N ILE A 622 4.34 -3.08 -12.23
CA ILE A 622 4.31 -2.63 -10.83
C ILE A 622 3.70 -3.71 -9.93
N LYS A 623 2.55 -4.29 -10.31
CA LYS A 623 1.89 -5.37 -9.55
C LYS A 623 2.80 -6.59 -9.36
N LEU A 624 3.47 -7.03 -10.43
CA LEU A 624 4.37 -8.19 -10.36
C LEU A 624 5.60 -7.90 -9.48
N GLN A 625 6.31 -6.81 -9.73
CA GLN A 625 7.53 -6.48 -8.97
C GLN A 625 7.25 -6.22 -7.49
N SER A 626 6.15 -5.49 -7.19
CA SER A 626 5.74 -5.27 -5.80
C SER A 626 5.35 -6.57 -5.09
N ALA A 627 4.67 -7.50 -5.78
CA ALA A 627 4.37 -8.83 -5.23
C ALA A 627 5.65 -9.64 -4.97
N SER A 628 6.63 -9.61 -5.88
CA SER A 628 7.93 -10.25 -5.69
C SER A 628 8.69 -9.68 -4.49
N LEU A 629 8.71 -8.35 -4.33
CA LEU A 629 9.36 -7.67 -3.21
C LEU A 629 8.67 -7.95 -1.88
N ALA A 630 7.34 -7.93 -1.84
CA ALA A 630 6.57 -8.29 -0.65
C ALA A 630 6.89 -9.73 -0.19
N GLN A 631 6.99 -10.67 -1.13
CA GLN A 631 7.34 -12.06 -0.82
C GLN A 631 8.81 -12.21 -0.37
N LEU A 632 9.74 -11.53 -1.05
CA LEU A 632 11.18 -11.55 -0.74
C LEU A 632 11.50 -10.92 0.63
N THR A 633 10.69 -9.97 1.08
CA THR A 633 10.92 -9.25 2.36
C THR A 633 10.15 -9.83 3.54
N GLN A 634 9.24 -10.78 3.34
CA GLN A 634 8.33 -11.28 4.39
C GLN A 634 9.05 -11.85 5.62
N SER A 635 10.13 -12.63 5.46
CA SER A 635 10.96 -13.09 6.58
C SER A 635 11.92 -11.99 7.04
N THR A 636 11.43 -11.09 7.88
CA THR A 636 12.13 -9.86 8.30
C THR A 636 13.45 -10.11 9.04
N ASN A 637 13.57 -11.23 9.76
CA ASN A 637 14.79 -11.67 10.45
C ASN A 637 15.91 -12.16 9.50
N GLN A 638 15.63 -12.31 8.21
CA GLN A 638 16.59 -12.78 7.20
C GLN A 638 17.05 -11.66 6.26
N LEU A 639 16.69 -10.40 6.51
CA LEU A 639 17.05 -9.30 5.63
C LEU A 639 18.30 -8.58 6.15
N THR A 640 19.36 -8.61 5.36
CA THR A 640 20.57 -7.81 5.58
C THR A 640 20.30 -6.33 5.35
N ARG A 641 21.18 -5.44 5.85
CA ARG A 641 21.09 -4.00 5.57
C ARG A 641 21.05 -3.68 4.08
N THR A 642 21.85 -4.38 3.27
CA THR A 642 21.83 -4.21 1.80
C THR A 642 20.48 -4.60 1.22
N THR A 643 19.90 -5.72 1.68
CA THR A 643 18.57 -6.15 1.23
C THR A 643 17.49 -5.13 1.60
N VAL A 644 17.50 -4.66 2.85
CA VAL A 644 16.60 -3.61 3.36
C VAL A 644 16.70 -2.34 2.51
N MET A 645 17.92 -1.84 2.26
CA MET A 645 18.16 -0.64 1.47
C MET A 645 17.67 -0.79 0.02
N LEU A 646 18.06 -1.88 -0.67
CA LEU A 646 17.68 -2.11 -2.06
C LEU A 646 16.17 -2.30 -2.22
N ALA A 647 15.53 -3.07 -1.32
CA ALA A 647 14.09 -3.27 -1.32
C ALA A 647 13.35 -1.95 -1.07
N SER A 648 13.80 -1.14 -0.10
CA SER A 648 13.22 0.19 0.18
C SER A 648 13.27 1.10 -1.03
N ASN A 649 14.44 1.17 -1.69
CA ASN A 649 14.63 1.97 -2.90
C ASN A 649 13.71 1.53 -4.03
N LYS A 650 13.65 0.21 -4.30
CA LYS A 650 12.78 -0.30 -5.37
C LYS A 650 11.29 -0.10 -5.06
N CYS A 651 10.87 -0.31 -3.81
CA CYS A 651 9.49 -0.06 -3.39
C CYS A 651 9.12 1.44 -3.48
N TYR A 652 10.06 2.33 -3.21
CA TYR A 652 9.87 3.78 -3.45
C TYR A 652 9.74 4.12 -4.93
N GLU A 653 10.62 3.60 -5.80
CA GLU A 653 10.54 3.79 -7.26
C GLU A 653 9.20 3.31 -7.83
N LEU A 654 8.74 2.13 -7.42
CA LEU A 654 7.45 1.57 -7.83
C LEU A 654 6.28 2.44 -7.34
N SER A 655 6.37 2.99 -6.13
CA SER A 655 5.35 3.89 -5.57
C SER A 655 5.27 5.21 -6.33
N LEU A 656 6.42 5.77 -6.74
CA LEU A 656 6.48 6.95 -7.60
C LEU A 656 5.85 6.69 -8.97
N ALA A 657 6.19 5.56 -9.59
CA ALA A 657 5.61 5.16 -10.86
C ALA A 657 4.10 4.99 -10.76
N LEU A 658 3.61 4.29 -9.72
CA LEU A 658 2.17 4.13 -9.47
C LEU A 658 1.46 5.47 -9.30
N HIS A 659 2.04 6.38 -8.51
CA HIS A 659 1.48 7.71 -8.29
C HIS A 659 1.37 8.51 -9.61
N SER A 660 2.36 8.40 -10.49
CA SER A 660 2.34 9.07 -11.79
C SER A 660 1.24 8.51 -12.74
N MET A 661 0.88 7.24 -12.57
CA MET A 661 -0.11 6.55 -13.40
C MET A 661 -1.52 6.52 -12.80
N ALA A 662 -1.68 6.84 -11.51
CA ALA A 662 -2.92 6.66 -10.75
C ALA A 662 -4.16 7.34 -11.36
N LYS A 663 -3.98 8.41 -12.16
CA LYS A 663 -5.07 9.11 -12.87
C LYS A 663 -5.48 8.48 -14.21
N ARG A 664 -4.85 7.37 -14.61
CA ARG A 664 -5.03 6.72 -15.92
C ARG A 664 -5.34 5.23 -15.83
N ILE A 665 -5.21 4.65 -14.64
CA ILE A 665 -5.44 3.22 -14.41
C ILE A 665 -6.65 3.00 -13.50
N PRO A 666 -7.30 1.83 -13.55
CA PRO A 666 -8.43 1.49 -12.68
C PRO A 666 -8.08 1.50 -11.19
N TYR A 667 -9.08 1.75 -10.34
CA TYR A 667 -8.92 1.72 -8.88
C TYR A 667 -8.38 0.38 -8.37
N GLU A 668 -8.86 -0.73 -8.93
CA GLU A 668 -8.51 -2.09 -8.53
C GLU A 668 -7.00 -2.36 -8.75
N ASP A 669 -6.44 -1.88 -9.85
CA ASP A 669 -5.00 -2.00 -10.13
C ASP A 669 -4.17 -1.16 -9.14
N VAL A 670 -4.63 0.04 -8.77
CA VAL A 670 -3.99 0.88 -7.73
C VAL A 670 -4.03 0.19 -6.37
N GLN A 671 -5.17 -0.41 -6.01
CA GLN A 671 -5.35 -1.08 -4.74
C GLN A 671 -4.45 -2.32 -4.62
N ILE A 672 -4.37 -3.16 -5.67
CA ILE A 672 -3.51 -4.35 -5.67
C ILE A 672 -2.03 -3.96 -5.52
N ALA A 673 -1.55 -3.01 -6.31
CA ALA A 673 -0.16 -2.55 -6.24
C ALA A 673 0.16 -1.90 -4.88
N SER A 674 -0.72 -1.05 -4.38
CA SER A 674 -0.55 -0.37 -3.09
C SER A 674 -0.48 -1.37 -1.93
N ASN A 675 -1.31 -2.42 -1.95
CA ASN A 675 -1.29 -3.48 -0.93
C ASN A 675 0.09 -4.16 -0.84
N GLN A 676 0.67 -4.53 -1.98
CA GLN A 676 1.99 -5.17 -2.01
C GLN A 676 3.12 -4.20 -1.61
N LEU A 677 3.04 -2.93 -2.02
CA LEU A 677 4.05 -1.93 -1.68
C LEU A 677 4.05 -1.57 -0.18
N ILE A 678 2.88 -1.53 0.46
CA ILE A 678 2.79 -1.32 1.92
C ILE A 678 3.36 -2.52 2.68
N ARG A 679 3.09 -3.76 2.23
CA ARG A 679 3.71 -4.95 2.80
C ARG A 679 5.24 -4.88 2.73
N CYS A 680 5.78 -4.54 1.55
CA CYS A 680 7.23 -4.32 1.39
C CYS A 680 7.77 -3.26 2.39
N ALA A 681 7.13 -2.09 2.45
CA ALA A 681 7.57 -1.01 3.32
C ALA A 681 7.53 -1.40 4.81
N SER A 682 6.47 -2.09 5.24
CA SER A 682 6.34 -2.60 6.62
C SER A 682 7.38 -3.68 6.95
N ASN A 683 7.63 -4.61 6.01
CA ASN A 683 8.63 -5.66 6.18
C ASN A 683 10.04 -5.09 6.36
N VAL A 684 10.42 -4.16 5.48
CA VAL A 684 11.72 -3.48 5.51
C VAL A 684 11.89 -2.67 6.81
N LEU A 685 10.84 -1.94 7.22
CA LEU A 685 10.84 -1.21 8.49
C LEU A 685 10.97 -2.15 9.70
N THR A 686 10.27 -3.28 9.69
CA THR A 686 10.33 -4.27 10.77
C THR A 686 11.71 -4.91 10.84
N ALA A 687 12.29 -5.27 9.68
CA ALA A 687 13.60 -5.91 9.59
C ALA A 687 14.75 -5.01 10.08
N VAL A 688 14.73 -3.71 9.76
CA VAL A 688 15.79 -2.80 10.20
C VAL A 688 15.73 -2.54 11.71
N ASN A 689 14.53 -2.54 12.29
CA ASN A 689 14.29 -2.26 13.71
C ASN A 689 14.41 -3.49 14.63
N GLY A 690 14.14 -4.70 14.12
CA GLY A 690 14.19 -5.95 14.88
C GLY A 690 15.50 -6.15 15.67
N PRO A 691 16.69 -6.04 15.04
CA PRO A 691 17.96 -6.20 15.74
C PRO A 691 18.24 -5.10 16.76
N LEU A 692 17.81 -3.86 16.49
CA LEU A 692 17.98 -2.72 17.41
C LEU A 692 17.14 -2.86 18.68
N GLN A 693 16.08 -3.66 18.63
CA GLN A 693 15.15 -3.91 19.73
C GLN A 693 15.31 -5.31 20.34
N GLU A 694 16.37 -6.03 19.97
CA GLU A 694 16.69 -7.39 20.45
C GLU A 694 15.57 -8.41 20.19
N ARG A 695 14.78 -8.19 19.13
CA ARG A 695 13.70 -9.09 18.70
C ARG A 695 14.16 -10.10 17.64
N THR A 696 15.30 -9.84 17.02
CA THR A 696 15.92 -10.71 16.00
C THR A 696 17.45 -10.65 16.13
N SER A 697 18.14 -11.74 15.79
CA SER A 697 19.61 -11.80 15.79
C SER A 697 20.22 -10.86 14.76
N LEU A 698 21.46 -10.45 15.03
CA LEU A 698 22.29 -9.74 14.07
C LEU A 698 22.87 -10.70 13.02
N LEU A 699 22.84 -10.28 11.76
CA LEU A 699 23.34 -11.10 10.65
C LEU A 699 24.87 -10.97 10.49
N ASN A 700 25.53 -12.10 10.26
CA ASN A 700 26.99 -12.20 10.12
C ASN A 700 27.50 -11.43 8.89
N LEU A 701 26.73 -11.41 7.81
CA LEU A 701 27.11 -10.69 6.59
C LEU A 701 27.18 -9.18 6.85
N ASP A 702 26.25 -8.67 7.64
CA ASP A 702 26.23 -7.27 8.05
C ASP A 702 27.38 -6.94 9.01
N LEU A 703 27.64 -7.81 9.98
CA LEU A 703 28.77 -7.67 10.91
C LEU A 703 30.12 -7.66 10.15
N SER A 704 30.31 -8.59 9.21
CA SER A 704 31.55 -8.68 8.41
C SER A 704 31.75 -7.48 7.48
N ARG A 705 30.70 -6.99 6.82
CA ARG A 705 30.75 -5.80 5.95
C ARG A 705 31.11 -4.53 6.73
N THR A 706 30.58 -4.37 7.95
CA THR A 706 30.87 -3.20 8.79
C THR A 706 32.30 -3.17 9.32
N ASN A 707 32.88 -4.34 9.59
CA ASN A 707 34.23 -4.44 10.14
C ASN A 707 35.31 -4.61 9.06
N ALA A 708 34.92 -4.76 7.79
CA ALA A 708 35.84 -4.67 6.67
C ALA A 708 36.40 -3.24 6.54
N LEU A 709 37.66 -3.14 6.14
CA LEU A 709 38.32 -1.85 5.86
C LEU A 709 37.59 -1.14 4.70
N PRO A 710 37.20 0.14 4.85
CA PRO A 710 36.65 0.95 3.77
C PRO A 710 37.57 0.96 2.54
N THR A 711 36.99 0.91 1.34
CA THR A 711 37.75 0.96 0.07
C THR A 711 38.43 2.31 -0.15
N ASP A 712 37.80 3.37 0.37
CA ASP A 712 38.32 4.74 0.39
C ASP A 712 38.85 5.05 1.80
N TYR A 713 39.76 4.21 2.31
CA TYR A 713 40.40 4.44 3.60
C TYR A 713 41.26 5.70 3.53
N ASP A 714 40.65 6.84 3.83
CA ASP A 714 41.39 8.04 4.13
C ASP A 714 42.14 7.80 5.44
N THR A 715 43.45 7.99 5.45
CA THR A 715 44.28 7.83 6.65
C THR A 715 44.03 8.94 7.69
N ASP A 716 43.04 9.78 7.44
CA ASP A 716 42.65 10.87 8.32
C ASP A 716 42.12 10.30 9.63
N LEU A 717 42.75 10.70 10.74
CA LEU A 717 42.40 10.24 12.09
C LEU A 717 40.95 10.60 12.48
N GLU A 718 40.37 11.58 11.76
CA GLU A 718 39.02 12.10 11.92
C GLU A 718 37.92 11.27 11.22
N ALA A 719 38.28 10.18 10.51
CA ALA A 719 37.28 9.31 9.92
C ALA A 719 36.42 8.65 11.03
N GLU A 720 35.09 8.70 10.91
CA GLU A 720 34.16 8.14 11.91
C GLU A 720 34.45 6.64 12.20
N TRP A 721 34.95 5.91 11.21
CA TRP A 721 35.30 4.49 11.33
C TRP A 721 36.51 4.23 12.26
N SER A 722 37.50 5.14 12.29
CA SER A 722 38.72 5.01 13.11
C SER A 722 38.55 5.48 14.56
N ASN A 723 37.43 6.11 14.89
CA ASN A 723 37.19 6.62 16.24
C ASN A 723 36.64 5.52 17.18
N LEU A 724 37.56 4.80 17.84
CA LEU A 724 37.25 3.74 18.79
C LEU A 724 36.37 4.19 19.97
N ASN A 725 36.45 5.47 20.36
CA ASN A 725 35.62 6.01 21.45
C ASN A 725 34.14 6.09 21.09
N LEU A 726 33.79 6.16 19.80
CA LEU A 726 32.39 6.11 19.36
C LEU A 726 31.75 4.74 19.59
N PHE A 727 32.56 3.67 19.63
CA PHE A 727 32.08 2.29 19.65
C PHE A 727 32.40 1.56 20.97
N ALA A 728 33.19 2.15 21.85
CA ALA A 728 33.43 1.60 23.19
C ALA A 728 32.18 1.75 24.08
N ASN A 729 31.97 0.82 25.01
CA ASN A 729 30.90 0.93 26.00
C ASN A 729 31.49 1.31 27.37
N GLY A 730 31.46 2.62 27.68
CA GLY A 730 32.14 3.15 28.87
C GLY A 730 33.65 2.92 28.78
N ASN A 731 34.18 2.03 29.62
CA ASN A 731 35.61 1.68 29.63
C ASN A 731 35.91 0.34 28.92
N ASP A 732 34.91 -0.31 28.31
CA ASP A 732 35.10 -1.56 27.56
C ASP A 732 35.48 -1.27 26.10
N PHE A 733 36.76 -1.46 25.80
CA PHE A 733 37.37 -1.35 24.47
C PHE A 733 37.72 -2.73 23.88
N SER A 734 37.05 -3.80 24.32
CA SER A 734 37.23 -5.10 23.68
C SER A 734 36.80 -5.05 22.21
N ILE A 735 37.53 -5.79 21.36
CA ILE A 735 37.26 -5.85 19.91
C ILE A 735 35.82 -6.28 19.65
N GLU A 736 35.33 -7.28 20.40
CA GLU A 736 33.95 -7.77 20.30
C GLU A 736 32.91 -6.68 20.58
N THR A 737 33.12 -5.87 21.62
CA THR A 737 32.24 -4.74 21.95
C THR A 737 32.29 -3.67 20.85
N ILE A 738 33.46 -3.32 20.35
CA ILE A 738 33.63 -2.34 19.26
C ILE A 738 32.94 -2.81 17.99
N GLU A 739 33.18 -4.05 17.56
CA GLU A 739 32.59 -4.62 16.34
C GLU A 739 31.07 -4.67 16.40
N LYS A 740 30.51 -5.10 17.54
CA LYS A 740 29.06 -5.14 17.76
C LYS A 740 28.46 -3.73 17.75
N ASN A 741 29.05 -2.80 18.50
CA ASN A 741 28.53 -1.43 18.61
C ASN A 741 28.64 -0.65 17.31
N ARG A 742 29.71 -0.85 16.54
CA ARG A 742 29.85 -0.29 15.19
C ARG A 742 28.73 -0.76 14.27
N ASN A 743 28.39 -2.05 14.33
CA ASN A 743 27.28 -2.58 13.54
C ASN A 743 25.93 -2.01 13.99
N ILE A 744 25.67 -1.90 15.30
CA ILE A 744 24.46 -1.25 15.84
C ILE A 744 24.37 0.21 15.38
N TYR A 745 25.49 0.94 15.33
CA TYR A 745 25.54 2.32 14.86
C TYR A 745 25.05 2.44 13.41
N TYR A 746 25.60 1.66 12.47
CA TYR A 746 25.15 1.68 11.08
C TYR A 746 23.71 1.17 10.89
N GLN A 747 23.30 0.20 11.71
CA GLN A 747 21.92 -0.25 11.74
C GLN A 747 20.96 0.88 12.13
N LYS A 748 21.33 1.71 13.14
CA LYS A 748 20.55 2.87 13.56
C LYS A 748 20.49 3.95 12.50
N GLN A 749 21.60 4.23 11.81
CA GLN A 749 21.61 5.18 10.68
C GLN A 749 20.64 4.74 9.59
N LEU A 750 20.73 3.47 9.15
CA LEU A 750 19.82 2.94 8.13
C LEU A 750 18.36 2.96 8.61
N ALA A 751 18.08 2.62 9.88
CA ALA A 751 16.72 2.67 10.41
C ALA A 751 16.09 4.07 10.27
N ASN A 752 16.84 5.14 10.55
CA ASN A 752 16.38 6.51 10.37
C ASN A 752 16.06 6.84 8.90
N GLU A 753 16.91 6.43 7.97
CA GLU A 753 16.68 6.63 6.53
C GLU A 753 15.44 5.87 6.04
N ILE A 754 15.30 4.62 6.45
CA ILE A 754 14.19 3.74 6.07
C ILE A 754 12.86 4.26 6.60
N ILE A 755 12.80 4.81 7.81
CA ILE A 755 11.59 5.45 8.36
C ILE A 755 11.15 6.61 7.47
N LEU A 756 12.08 7.50 7.10
CA LEU A 756 11.78 8.66 6.24
C LEU A 756 11.30 8.22 4.85
N GLN A 757 11.93 7.21 4.26
CA GLN A 757 11.53 6.67 2.97
C GLN A 757 10.18 5.96 3.01
N THR A 758 9.90 5.21 4.09
CA THR A 758 8.60 4.57 4.33
C THR A 758 7.49 5.60 4.44
N ASN A 759 7.70 6.71 5.14
CA ASN A 759 6.72 7.80 5.22
C ASN A 759 6.42 8.40 3.83
N LYS A 760 7.45 8.57 2.98
CA LYS A 760 7.26 9.02 1.59
C LYS A 760 6.47 8.01 0.75
N ILE A 761 6.76 6.72 0.89
CA ILE A 761 6.00 5.63 0.23
C ILE A 761 4.53 5.72 0.64
N ILE A 762 4.24 5.73 1.94
CA ILE A 762 2.87 5.80 2.46
C ILE A 762 2.15 7.05 1.93
N SER A 763 2.82 8.21 1.91
CA SER A 763 2.25 9.44 1.36
C SER A 763 1.89 9.31 -0.12
N LEU A 764 2.78 8.76 -0.96
CA LEU A 764 2.53 8.57 -2.39
C LEU A 764 1.37 7.61 -2.64
N LEU A 765 1.31 6.50 -1.91
CA LEU A 765 0.24 5.51 -2.02
C LEU A 765 -1.10 6.08 -1.53
N THR A 766 -1.10 6.84 -0.43
CA THR A 766 -2.29 7.55 0.08
C THR A 766 -2.85 8.49 -0.97
N SER A 767 -2.01 9.34 -1.56
CA SER A 767 -2.44 10.26 -2.62
C SER A 767 -2.94 9.53 -3.86
N SER A 768 -2.33 8.38 -4.20
CA SER A 768 -2.75 7.55 -5.33
C SER A 768 -4.13 6.95 -5.12
N LEU A 769 -4.44 6.47 -3.90
CA LEU A 769 -5.75 5.91 -3.55
C LEU A 769 -6.82 7.00 -3.38
N ASN A 770 -6.49 8.13 -2.74
CA ASN A 770 -7.44 9.23 -2.50
C ASN A 770 -8.03 9.82 -3.80
N ILE A 771 -7.32 9.74 -4.93
CA ILE A 771 -7.85 10.15 -6.25
C ILE A 771 -9.13 9.37 -6.60
N HIS A 772 -9.26 8.13 -6.12
CA HIS A 772 -10.33 7.20 -6.46
C HIS A 772 -11.42 7.09 -5.39
N LEU A 773 -11.21 7.67 -4.21
CA LEU A 773 -12.14 7.56 -3.09
C LEU A 773 -13.04 8.79 -3.03
N ASN A 774 -14.33 8.55 -2.77
CA ASN A 774 -15.32 9.60 -2.57
C ASN A 774 -15.91 9.54 -1.14
N ILE A 775 -16.69 10.55 -0.74
CA ILE A 775 -17.33 10.59 0.58
C ILE A 775 -18.15 9.32 0.83
N GLY A 776 -17.92 8.70 2.00
CA GLY A 776 -18.55 7.46 2.44
C GLY A 776 -17.81 6.20 1.98
N GLN A 777 -16.81 6.34 1.10
CA GLN A 777 -16.04 5.21 0.59
C GLN A 777 -14.78 4.96 1.42
N ASN A 778 -14.44 3.69 1.59
CA ASN A 778 -13.19 3.25 2.21
C ASN A 778 -12.38 2.29 1.33
N SER A 779 -11.09 2.27 1.58
CA SER A 779 -10.15 1.26 1.11
C SER A 779 -9.48 0.63 2.31
N ILE A 780 -9.55 -0.69 2.43
CA ILE A 780 -8.96 -1.43 3.55
C ILE A 780 -7.94 -2.42 2.99
N MET A 781 -6.74 -2.38 3.55
CA MET A 781 -5.66 -3.32 3.34
C MET A 781 -5.42 -4.02 4.68
N ASN A 782 -5.91 -5.24 4.79
CA ASN A 782 -5.80 -6.06 5.98
C ASN A 782 -4.89 -7.26 5.66
N ARG A 783 -3.63 -7.19 6.10
CA ARG A 783 -2.61 -8.22 5.90
C ARG A 783 -1.85 -8.47 7.19
N SER A 784 -1.23 -9.64 7.27
CA SER A 784 -0.45 -10.09 8.43
C SER A 784 0.78 -9.20 8.68
N GLU A 785 1.34 -8.57 7.64
CA GLU A 785 2.52 -7.71 7.76
C GLU A 785 2.20 -6.23 7.97
N ALA A 786 0.99 -5.78 7.61
CA ALA A 786 0.58 -4.39 7.73
C ALA A 786 -0.94 -4.22 7.61
N PHE A 787 -1.47 -3.23 8.32
CA PHE A 787 -2.82 -2.74 8.11
C PHE A 787 -2.79 -1.29 7.63
N MET A 788 -3.63 -0.98 6.64
CA MET A 788 -3.95 0.39 6.28
C MET A 788 -5.43 0.50 5.96
N SER A 789 -6.11 1.51 6.51
CA SER A 789 -7.42 1.93 6.05
C SER A 789 -7.38 3.40 5.62
N LEU A 790 -8.11 3.71 4.57
CA LEU A 790 -8.28 5.06 4.04
C LEU A 790 -9.76 5.28 3.77
N GLU A 791 -10.35 6.25 4.43
CA GLU A 791 -11.78 6.55 4.35
C GLU A 791 -11.99 8.04 4.09
N THR A 792 -12.82 8.41 3.12
CA THR A 792 -13.17 9.81 2.89
C THR A 792 -14.52 10.12 3.51
N ILE A 793 -14.58 11.13 4.38
CA ILE A 793 -15.80 11.49 5.12
C ILE A 793 -16.03 13.01 5.16
N SER A 794 -17.23 13.40 5.60
CA SER A 794 -17.47 14.76 6.07
C SER A 794 -16.81 14.97 7.43
N ILE A 795 -16.25 16.16 7.66
CA ILE A 795 -15.62 16.53 8.94
C ILE A 795 -16.58 16.42 10.13
N ASN A 796 -17.89 16.63 9.91
CA ASN A 796 -18.91 16.50 10.96
C ASN A 796 -19.09 15.06 11.46
N SER A 797 -18.68 14.07 10.66
CA SER A 797 -18.78 12.64 11.00
C SER A 797 -17.60 12.12 11.84
N LEU A 798 -16.66 12.99 12.24
CA LEU A 798 -15.54 12.64 13.12
C LEU A 798 -15.94 12.50 14.60
N SER A 799 -16.95 13.26 15.04
CA SER A 799 -17.37 13.26 16.45
C SER A 799 -17.83 11.86 16.87
N ASN A 800 -17.25 11.33 17.95
CA ASN A 800 -17.51 9.98 18.47
C ASN A 800 -17.20 8.85 17.48
N LYS A 801 -16.32 9.08 16.50
CA LYS A 801 -15.95 8.05 15.53
C LYS A 801 -15.02 7.03 16.18
N GLN A 802 -15.40 5.76 16.08
CA GLN A 802 -14.57 4.61 16.44
C GLN A 802 -13.96 4.02 15.17
N ILE A 803 -12.66 3.76 15.21
CA ILE A 803 -11.88 3.17 14.12
C ILE A 803 -11.21 1.91 14.64
N GLN A 804 -11.70 0.76 14.21
CA GLN A 804 -11.15 -0.55 14.57
C GLN A 804 -10.08 -0.97 13.55
N GLN A 805 -9.00 -1.56 14.05
CA GLN A 805 -7.91 -2.13 13.25
C GLN A 805 -7.82 -3.65 13.49
N ILE A 806 -6.70 -4.28 13.14
CA ILE A 806 -6.49 -5.71 13.35
C ILE A 806 -6.26 -6.01 14.84
N GLY A 807 -6.88 -7.08 15.36
CA GLY A 807 -6.83 -7.42 16.77
C GLY A 807 -7.69 -6.47 17.61
N ASN A 808 -7.23 -6.13 18.82
CA ASN A 808 -7.92 -5.21 19.72
C ASN A 808 -7.54 -3.72 19.49
N ALA A 809 -6.72 -3.42 18.49
CA ALA A 809 -6.31 -2.05 18.19
C ALA A 809 -7.49 -1.18 17.77
N GLN A 810 -7.64 -0.02 18.42
CA GLN A 810 -8.72 0.91 18.13
C GLN A 810 -8.34 2.36 18.42
N PHE A 811 -8.97 3.28 17.70
CA PHE A 811 -8.99 4.72 18.00
C PHE A 811 -10.43 5.18 18.23
N ASN A 812 -10.66 5.92 19.32
CA ASN A 812 -11.94 6.52 19.67
C ASN A 812 -11.76 8.05 19.72
N ILE A 813 -12.32 8.75 18.74
CA ILE A 813 -12.30 10.22 18.67
C ILE A 813 -13.41 10.77 19.58
N PRO A 814 -13.13 11.76 20.46
CA PRO A 814 -14.13 12.35 21.34
C PRO A 814 -15.18 13.18 20.58
N SER A 815 -16.25 13.58 21.27
CA SER A 815 -17.32 14.41 20.68
C SER A 815 -16.88 15.84 20.39
N ASN A 816 -16.03 16.43 21.25
CA ASN A 816 -15.51 17.78 21.05
C ASN A 816 -13.99 17.73 20.87
N PHE A 817 -13.51 18.45 19.87
CA PHE A 817 -12.10 18.60 19.54
C PHE A 817 -11.89 19.89 18.74
N ASN A 818 -10.69 20.44 18.78
CA ASN A 818 -10.35 21.65 18.02
C ASN A 818 -9.74 21.29 16.66
N LEU A 819 -10.20 21.99 15.62
CA LEU A 819 -9.70 21.86 14.25
C LEU A 819 -9.29 23.24 13.73
N ASN A 820 -8.16 23.30 13.02
CA ASN A 820 -7.70 24.52 12.33
C ASN A 820 -8.34 24.71 10.94
N THR A 821 -9.48 24.05 10.65
CA THR A 821 -10.11 24.04 9.32
C THR A 821 -11.59 24.38 9.37
N ASN A 822 -12.14 24.85 8.24
CA ASN A 822 -13.55 25.21 8.12
C ASN A 822 -14.47 23.97 8.19
N ASN A 823 -15.55 24.05 8.96
CA ASN A 823 -16.51 22.97 9.26
C ASN A 823 -17.22 22.28 8.07
N ASN A 824 -17.01 22.69 6.83
CA ASN A 824 -17.71 22.14 5.64
C ASN A 824 -16.78 21.38 4.68
N SER A 825 -15.54 21.08 5.04
CA SER A 825 -14.62 20.35 4.16
C SER A 825 -14.77 18.83 4.25
N THR A 826 -14.56 18.17 3.11
CA THR A 826 -14.29 16.74 3.03
C THR A 826 -12.87 16.46 3.52
N ILE A 827 -12.70 15.39 4.28
CA ILE A 827 -11.41 14.94 4.81
C ILE A 827 -11.21 13.46 4.52
N SER A 828 -9.96 13.03 4.49
CA SER A 828 -9.61 11.61 4.42
C SER A 828 -8.96 11.17 5.72
N ILE A 829 -9.46 10.11 6.32
CA ILE A 829 -8.87 9.49 7.51
C ILE A 829 -7.99 8.34 7.03
N ARG A 830 -6.72 8.38 7.39
CA ARG A 830 -5.77 7.30 7.17
C ARG A 830 -5.41 6.67 8.51
N SER A 831 -5.70 5.38 8.67
CA SER A 831 -5.30 4.59 9.83
C SER A 831 -4.29 3.53 9.40
N MET A 832 -3.21 3.35 10.17
CA MET A 832 -2.16 2.39 9.84
C MET A 832 -1.70 1.62 11.09
N MET A 833 -1.26 0.38 10.90
CA MET A 833 -0.66 -0.43 11.95
C MET A 833 0.47 -1.31 11.39
N THR A 834 1.57 -1.40 12.12
CA THR A 834 2.73 -2.26 11.83
C THR A 834 3.06 -3.18 13.01
N PRO A 835 3.61 -4.39 12.76
CA PRO A 835 3.90 -5.38 13.81
C PRO A 835 4.87 -4.91 14.90
N LEU A 836 5.84 -4.06 14.52
CA LEU A 836 6.86 -3.55 15.43
C LEU A 836 6.92 -2.02 15.34
N ALA A 837 7.01 -1.37 16.50
CA ALA A 837 7.28 0.05 16.59
C ALA A 837 8.71 0.39 16.14
N PRO A 838 8.95 1.53 15.46
CA PRO A 838 10.30 1.92 15.04
C PRO A 838 11.23 2.18 16.24
N PHE A 839 12.52 1.93 16.05
CA PHE A 839 13.57 2.26 17.00
C PHE A 839 13.75 3.79 17.04
N GLY A 840 13.35 4.39 18.15
CA GLY A 840 13.46 5.84 18.33
C GLY A 840 14.91 6.30 18.54
N ASN A 841 15.18 7.57 18.25
CA ASN A 841 16.50 8.16 18.43
C ASN A 841 16.87 8.43 19.89
N SER A 842 15.87 8.63 20.76
CA SER A 842 16.00 8.80 22.21
C SER A 842 16.62 7.56 22.85
N LYS A 843 17.68 7.75 23.67
CA LYS A 843 18.45 6.69 24.32
C LYS A 843 17.55 5.69 25.06
N PHE A 844 17.62 4.41 24.68
CA PHE A 844 17.38 3.16 25.44
C PHE A 844 16.16 2.99 26.39
N GLN A 845 15.21 3.93 26.55
CA GLN A 845 14.30 3.90 27.71
C GLN A 845 12.78 3.79 27.41
N SER A 846 12.37 3.77 26.13
CA SER A 846 10.94 3.67 25.78
C SER A 846 10.38 2.24 25.91
N ASN A 847 11.21 1.19 25.81
CA ASN A 847 10.78 -0.22 25.96
C ASN A 847 9.59 -0.60 25.05
N THR A 848 9.62 -0.09 23.81
CA THR A 848 8.60 -0.33 22.77
C THR A 848 8.85 -1.60 21.97
N ASN A 849 9.82 -2.43 22.36
CA ASN A 849 10.26 -3.63 21.65
C ASN A 849 9.19 -4.71 21.50
N LEU A 850 8.18 -4.71 22.36
CA LEU A 850 7.04 -5.62 22.31
C LEU A 850 5.77 -4.94 21.79
N SER A 851 5.83 -3.69 21.33
CA SER A 851 4.66 -2.94 20.89
C SER A 851 4.49 -3.00 19.39
N THR A 852 3.24 -3.17 18.97
CA THR A 852 2.82 -2.76 17.63
C THR A 852 2.87 -1.23 17.55
N SER A 853 3.02 -0.69 16.34
CA SER A 853 2.91 0.75 16.09
C SER A 853 1.59 1.03 15.39
N ILE A 854 0.82 1.97 15.92
CA ILE A 854 -0.45 2.41 15.34
C ILE A 854 -0.38 3.89 15.01
N SER A 855 -0.98 4.31 13.89
CA SER A 855 -1.06 5.72 13.54
C SER A 855 -2.41 6.08 12.94
N LEU A 856 -2.79 7.34 13.14
CA LEU A 856 -3.99 7.93 12.59
C LEU A 856 -3.68 9.34 12.09
N SER A 857 -3.81 9.56 10.80
CA SER A 857 -3.67 10.87 10.17
C SER A 857 -5.01 11.31 9.61
N ILE A 858 -5.35 12.58 9.77
CA ILE A 858 -6.46 13.21 9.06
C ILE A 858 -5.89 14.11 7.98
N LEU A 859 -6.40 13.98 6.76
CA LEU A 859 -5.88 14.64 5.59
C LEU A 859 -6.94 15.58 5.00
N ASP A 860 -6.51 16.75 4.56
CA ASP A 860 -7.32 17.64 3.76
C ASP A 860 -7.48 17.11 2.31
N LYS A 861 -8.26 17.82 1.50
CA LYS A 861 -8.47 17.51 0.08
C LYS A 861 -7.19 17.57 -0.79
N TYR A 862 -6.13 18.18 -0.29
CA TYR A 862 -4.83 18.28 -0.94
C TYR A 862 -3.83 17.22 -0.45
N GLY A 863 -4.23 16.41 0.54
CA GLY A 863 -3.38 15.38 1.16
C GLY A 863 -2.48 15.91 2.28
N ASN A 864 -2.69 17.13 2.77
CA ASN A 864 -1.95 17.67 3.91
C ASN A 864 -2.58 17.21 5.23
N GLU A 865 -1.75 16.94 6.24
CA GLU A 865 -2.24 16.55 7.57
C GLU A 865 -2.92 17.72 8.29
N ILE A 866 -4.09 17.44 8.88
CA ILE A 866 -4.86 18.34 9.73
C ILE A 866 -4.62 17.93 11.18
N SER A 867 -4.04 18.83 11.96
CA SER A 867 -3.85 18.62 13.40
C SER A 867 -5.19 18.64 14.12
N ILE A 868 -5.42 17.63 14.98
CA ILE A 868 -6.47 17.63 15.99
C ILE A 868 -5.83 17.86 17.34
N GLU A 869 -6.38 18.82 18.08
CA GLU A 869 -6.04 19.03 19.48
C GLU A 869 -7.25 18.77 20.37
N THR A 870 -7.05 17.97 21.41
CA THR A 870 -8.04 17.69 22.44
C THR A 870 -7.51 18.03 23.81
N ASN A 871 -8.42 18.13 24.78
CA ASN A 871 -8.06 18.36 26.18
C ASN A 871 -8.01 17.03 26.93
N ILE A 872 -7.25 17.01 28.03
CA ILE A 872 -7.09 15.80 28.86
C ILE A 872 -8.40 15.26 29.44
N ASN A 873 -9.42 16.12 29.56
CA ASN A 873 -10.76 15.76 30.04
C ASN A 873 -11.62 15.07 28.97
N GLN A 874 -11.27 15.23 27.69
CA GLN A 874 -11.91 14.59 26.55
C GLN A 874 -10.83 14.09 25.58
N PRO A 875 -10.02 13.11 26.01
CA PRO A 875 -8.88 12.65 25.23
C PRO A 875 -9.33 11.77 24.07
N ILE A 876 -8.43 11.57 23.11
CA ILE A 876 -8.52 10.52 22.11
C ILE A 876 -8.09 9.23 22.80
N GLN A 877 -8.99 8.26 22.92
CA GLN A 877 -8.68 6.98 23.53
C GLN A 877 -8.17 6.03 22.45
N LEU A 878 -7.05 5.36 22.70
CA LEU A 878 -6.47 4.39 21.78
C LEU A 878 -5.97 3.14 22.52
N ILE A 879 -6.14 1.98 21.89
CA ILE A 879 -5.65 0.69 22.40
C ILE A 879 -4.50 0.22 21.50
N ILE A 880 -3.34 -0.03 22.10
CA ILE A 880 -2.13 -0.49 21.42
C ILE A 880 -1.85 -1.94 21.81
N PRO A 881 -2.05 -2.91 20.91
CA PRO A 881 -1.70 -4.31 21.16
C PRO A 881 -0.19 -4.51 21.28
N ARG A 882 0.19 -5.48 22.11
CA ARG A 882 1.55 -6.00 22.22
C ARG A 882 1.70 -7.27 21.39
N ASP A 883 2.95 -7.61 21.12
CA ASP A 883 3.31 -8.85 20.46
C ASP A 883 2.84 -10.05 21.32
N PRO A 884 2.05 -10.99 20.76
CA PRO A 884 1.54 -12.15 21.49
C PRO A 884 2.62 -13.13 21.98
N ASN A 885 3.86 -12.99 21.52
CA ASN A 885 5.03 -13.71 22.04
C ASN A 885 5.56 -13.13 23.35
N VAL A 886 4.95 -12.06 23.91
CA VAL A 886 5.32 -11.52 25.21
C VAL A 886 5.31 -12.61 26.29
N ILE A 887 6.42 -12.71 27.02
CA ILE A 887 6.55 -13.65 28.14
C ILE A 887 6.22 -12.88 29.41
N ILE A 888 5.18 -13.34 30.12
CA ILE A 888 4.78 -12.78 31.41
C ILE A 888 5.37 -13.68 32.51
N PRO A 889 6.36 -13.19 33.29
CA PRO A 889 6.90 -13.95 34.43
C PRO A 889 5.80 -14.31 35.43
N SER A 890 5.93 -15.47 36.10
CA SER A 890 5.05 -15.82 37.22
C SER A 890 5.16 -14.81 38.35
N MET A 891 4.09 -14.66 39.15
CA MET A 891 4.15 -13.84 40.36
C MET A 891 5.19 -14.41 41.34
N ILE A 892 5.81 -13.54 42.14
CA ILE A 892 6.86 -13.92 43.08
C ILE A 892 6.26 -14.00 44.48
N VAL A 893 6.33 -15.18 45.11
CA VAL A 893 5.89 -15.39 46.50
C VAL A 893 6.73 -14.52 47.45
N GLN A 894 6.05 -13.70 48.24
CA GLN A 894 6.64 -12.89 49.31
C GLN A 894 6.55 -13.66 50.62
N ASN A 895 7.70 -14.09 51.15
CA ASN A 895 7.80 -14.84 52.42
C ASN A 895 7.71 -13.88 53.62
N VAL A 896 6.53 -13.32 53.85
CA VAL A 896 6.29 -12.32 54.89
C VAL A 896 5.97 -12.90 56.26
N THR A 897 5.49 -14.15 56.34
CA THR A 897 5.17 -14.81 57.62
C THR A 897 6.40 -15.24 58.43
N SER A 898 7.56 -15.38 57.77
CA SER A 898 8.83 -15.75 58.43
C SER A 898 9.60 -14.56 59.00
N ILE A 899 9.16 -13.33 58.70
CA ILE A 899 9.79 -12.11 59.15
C ILE A 899 9.19 -11.75 60.51
N ASN A 900 9.98 -11.92 61.57
CA ASN A 900 9.56 -11.58 62.92
C ASN A 900 9.59 -10.05 63.09
N SER A 901 8.50 -9.36 62.71
CA SER A 901 8.35 -7.90 62.75
C SER A 901 8.50 -7.31 64.17
N THR A 902 8.43 -8.17 65.19
CA THR A 902 8.50 -7.86 66.63
C THR A 902 9.81 -7.27 67.10
N LEU A 903 10.93 -7.45 66.37
CA LEU A 903 12.23 -6.89 66.78
C LEU A 903 12.36 -5.37 66.50
N HIS A 904 11.51 -4.79 65.64
CA HIS A 904 11.66 -3.40 65.16
C HIS A 904 10.37 -2.55 65.07
N ASN A 905 9.21 -2.99 65.58
CA ASN A 905 7.93 -2.24 65.53
C ASN A 905 7.60 -1.67 64.13
N GLN A 906 7.78 -2.46 63.08
CA GLN A 906 7.46 -2.02 61.71
C GLN A 906 5.94 -2.00 61.50
N LEU A 907 5.40 -0.87 61.02
CA LEU A 907 3.96 -0.68 60.73
C LEU A 907 3.55 -1.18 59.34
N PHE A 908 4.50 -1.29 58.40
CA PHE A 908 4.28 -1.73 57.03
C PHE A 908 5.42 -2.60 56.51
N TYR A 909 5.10 -3.48 55.56
CA TYR A 909 6.10 -4.21 54.78
C TYR A 909 6.51 -3.38 53.58
N LEU A 910 7.63 -2.65 53.76
CA LEU A 910 8.12 -1.68 52.79
C LEU A 910 8.92 -2.34 51.67
N ASN A 911 8.63 -1.93 50.45
CA ASN A 911 9.26 -2.38 49.23
C ASN A 911 9.71 -1.16 48.41
N TYR A 912 10.89 -1.27 47.80
CA TYR A 912 11.47 -0.22 46.98
C TYR A 912 11.44 -0.59 45.49
N ILE A 913 11.05 0.37 44.65
CA ILE A 913 11.06 0.28 43.20
C ILE A 913 11.83 1.47 42.62
N ASN A 914 12.73 1.21 41.69
CA ASN A 914 13.33 2.26 40.87
C ASN A 914 12.43 2.55 39.67
N ILE A 915 12.03 3.81 39.50
CA ILE A 915 11.20 4.28 38.38
C ILE A 915 11.92 5.36 37.56
N THR A 916 13.23 5.51 37.73
CA THR A 916 14.04 6.51 37.00
C THR A 916 13.97 6.22 35.50
N ASN A 917 13.32 7.12 34.76
CA ASN A 917 13.17 7.06 33.31
C ASN A 917 13.05 8.49 32.76
N ASP A 918 13.68 8.76 31.61
CA ASP A 918 13.59 10.02 30.86
C ASP A 918 12.17 10.20 30.27
N LEU A 919 11.43 9.10 30.08
CA LEU A 919 10.03 9.08 29.66
C LEU A 919 9.09 8.71 30.81
N THR A 920 7.88 9.28 30.83
CA THR A 920 6.92 9.01 31.90
C THR A 920 6.35 7.60 31.78
N ILE A 921 6.31 6.86 32.89
CA ILE A 921 5.79 5.49 32.95
C ILE A 921 4.71 5.36 34.02
N ALA A 922 3.72 4.51 33.79
CA ALA A 922 2.78 4.08 34.82
C ALA A 922 3.29 2.81 35.50
N VAL A 923 2.92 2.61 36.77
CA VAL A 923 3.29 1.44 37.57
C VAL A 923 2.04 0.66 37.94
N HIS A 924 2.06 -0.63 37.64
CA HIS A 924 0.98 -1.57 37.91
C HIS A 924 1.40 -2.56 38.98
N PHE A 925 0.50 -2.79 39.93
CA PHE A 925 0.66 -3.75 41.02
C PHE A 925 -0.36 -4.88 40.85
N GLU A 926 0.10 -6.12 40.95
CA GLU A 926 -0.72 -7.31 41.01
C GLU A 926 -0.37 -8.12 42.25
N ILE A 927 -1.37 -8.36 43.11
CA ILE A 927 -1.19 -9.05 44.38
C ILE A 927 -2.17 -10.23 44.44
N HIS A 928 -1.65 -11.45 44.50
CA HIS A 928 -2.42 -12.66 44.68
C HIS A 928 -2.32 -13.13 46.15
N PRO A 929 -3.38 -12.97 46.97
CA PRO A 929 -3.36 -13.51 48.32
C PRO A 929 -3.47 -15.03 48.33
N LEU A 930 -2.58 -15.73 49.06
CA LEU A 930 -2.71 -17.17 49.25
C LEU A 930 -3.93 -17.54 50.14
N ASN A 931 -4.48 -16.55 50.86
CA ASN A 931 -5.75 -16.65 51.54
C ASN A 931 -6.68 -15.51 51.08
N ILE A 932 -7.64 -15.84 50.22
CA ILE A 932 -8.61 -14.91 49.61
C ILE A 932 -9.53 -14.18 50.59
N SER A 933 -9.58 -14.60 51.87
CA SER A 933 -10.37 -13.91 52.90
C SER A 933 -9.65 -12.71 53.54
N LEU A 934 -8.36 -12.53 53.24
CA LEU A 934 -7.55 -11.45 53.79
C LEU A 934 -7.74 -10.14 53.02
N ALA A 935 -7.62 -9.04 53.75
CA ALA A 935 -7.60 -7.70 53.20
C ALA A 935 -6.27 -7.01 53.51
N TYR A 936 -5.86 -6.07 52.66
CA TYR A 936 -4.61 -5.35 52.83
C TYR A 936 -4.80 -3.84 52.72
N LEU A 937 -4.06 -3.09 53.54
CA LEU A 937 -3.83 -1.67 53.36
C LEU A 937 -2.55 -1.48 52.55
N PHE A 938 -2.68 -0.85 51.39
CA PHE A 938 -1.58 -0.45 50.53
C PHE A 938 -1.35 1.05 50.66
N ILE A 939 -0.11 1.46 50.89
CA ILE A 939 0.31 2.87 50.94
C ILE A 939 1.54 3.06 50.06
N TYR A 940 1.75 4.27 49.55
CA TYR A 940 2.99 4.58 48.84
C TYR A 940 3.43 6.04 49.01
N LYS A 941 4.72 6.26 48.76
CA LYS A 941 5.36 7.56 48.68
C LYS A 941 6.49 7.54 47.65
N PHE A 942 6.64 8.63 46.91
CA PHE A 942 7.72 8.84 45.96
C PHE A 942 8.96 9.40 46.66
N ASP A 943 10.14 8.92 46.24
CA ASP A 943 11.47 9.39 46.64
C ASP A 943 11.83 9.33 48.14
N GLN A 944 10.86 9.01 49.00
CA GLN A 944 10.97 8.98 50.45
C GLN A 944 10.16 7.81 51.02
N THR A 945 10.54 7.34 52.21
CA THR A 945 9.82 6.29 52.91
C THR A 945 8.48 6.80 53.43
N PRO A 946 7.35 6.09 53.19
CA PRO A 946 6.06 6.47 53.74
C PRO A 946 6.08 6.32 55.26
N LEU A 947 5.64 7.35 55.98
CA LEU A 947 5.53 7.36 57.44
C LEU A 947 4.08 7.59 57.83
N LEU A 948 3.57 6.83 58.81
CA LEU A 948 2.19 6.94 59.26
C LEU A 948 2.17 7.51 60.68
N ASN A 949 2.52 8.78 60.81
CA ASN A 949 2.49 9.50 62.08
C ASN A 949 1.25 10.39 62.13
N SER A 950 0.10 9.83 62.52
CA SER A 950 -1.19 10.52 62.79
C SER A 950 -1.73 11.52 61.74
N SER A 951 -1.06 11.73 60.60
CA SER A 951 -1.41 12.65 59.52
C SER A 951 -1.12 12.03 58.15
N THR A 952 -2.02 12.23 57.18
CA THR A 952 -1.91 11.69 55.81
C THR A 952 -0.88 12.43 54.94
N ASN A 953 -0.25 13.49 55.44
CA ASN A 953 0.71 14.32 54.67
C ASN A 953 2.03 13.60 54.34
N PHE A 954 2.31 12.47 55.01
CA PHE A 954 3.53 11.69 54.85
C PHE A 954 3.37 10.47 53.92
N ILE A 955 2.27 10.41 53.17
CA ILE A 955 2.01 9.43 52.11
C ILE A 955 1.48 10.18 50.88
N ASP A 956 1.74 9.67 49.68
CA ASP A 956 1.27 10.30 48.44
C ASP A 956 -0.05 9.66 47.95
N GLY A 957 -0.30 8.40 48.34
CA GLY A 957 -1.58 7.73 48.12
C GLY A 957 -1.70 6.41 48.87
N TRP A 958 -2.92 5.87 48.88
CA TRP A 958 -3.26 4.63 49.55
C TRP A 958 -4.52 3.99 48.95
N ILE A 959 -4.69 2.68 49.15
CA ILE A 959 -5.91 1.94 48.81
C ILE A 959 -6.11 0.75 49.75
N LEU A 960 -7.37 0.36 49.96
CA LEU A 960 -7.73 -0.87 50.66
C LEU A 960 -8.05 -1.97 49.65
N PHE A 961 -7.34 -3.08 49.74
CA PHE A 961 -7.63 -4.30 49.00
C PHE A 961 -8.51 -5.19 49.86
N CYS A 962 -9.83 -5.04 49.69
CA CYS A 962 -10.84 -5.84 50.38
C CYS A 962 -11.24 -7.07 49.54
N PRO A 963 -11.67 -8.19 50.14
CA PRO A 963 -12.06 -9.40 49.39
C PRO A 963 -13.09 -9.18 48.26
N SER A 964 -13.95 -8.16 48.38
CA SER A 964 -14.89 -7.73 47.33
C SER A 964 -14.23 -7.15 46.07
N ASN A 965 -12.98 -6.70 46.17
CA ASN A 965 -12.20 -6.08 45.10
C ASN A 965 -11.36 -7.09 44.31
N LEU A 966 -11.41 -8.38 44.68
CA LEU A 966 -10.74 -9.44 43.94
C LEU A 966 -11.31 -9.52 42.53
N THR A 967 -10.44 -9.59 41.54
CA THR A 967 -10.84 -9.89 40.16
C THR A 967 -11.28 -11.36 40.05
N ASN A 968 -11.81 -11.75 38.88
CA ASN A 968 -12.17 -13.14 38.58
C ASN A 968 -10.99 -14.12 38.71
N GLU A 969 -9.75 -13.61 38.62
CA GLU A 969 -8.51 -14.39 38.78
C GLU A 969 -8.01 -14.40 40.23
N SER A 970 -8.81 -13.91 41.19
CA SER A 970 -8.46 -13.81 42.60
C SER A 970 -7.23 -12.92 42.88
N ILE A 971 -7.01 -11.89 42.06
CA ILE A 971 -5.91 -10.94 42.25
C ILE A 971 -6.43 -9.54 42.56
N TYR A 972 -5.66 -8.79 43.34
CA TYR A 972 -5.84 -7.36 43.53
C TYR A 972 -4.98 -6.60 42.53
N THR A 973 -5.54 -5.56 41.91
CA THR A 973 -4.82 -4.70 40.96
C THR A 973 -4.86 -3.24 41.38
N TYR A 974 -3.77 -2.52 41.15
CA TYR A 974 -3.71 -1.07 41.37
C TYR A 974 -2.77 -0.40 40.37
N LEU A 975 -3.21 0.74 39.82
CA LEU A 975 -2.48 1.52 38.83
C LEU A 975 -2.10 2.88 39.41
N ILE A 976 -0.82 3.21 39.36
CA ILE A 976 -0.31 4.58 39.51
C ILE A 976 0.02 5.09 38.12
N ASN A 977 -0.74 6.08 37.63
CA ASN A 977 -0.62 6.53 36.26
C ASN A 977 0.69 7.32 36.03
N ASN A 978 1.03 7.55 34.76
CA ASN A 978 2.28 8.21 34.37
C ASN A 978 2.33 9.71 34.67
N GLN A 979 1.20 10.36 35.00
CA GLN A 979 1.21 11.73 35.50
C GLN A 979 1.67 11.79 36.96
N GLN A 980 1.28 10.81 37.77
CA GLN A 980 1.65 10.75 39.18
C GLN A 980 3.13 10.41 39.38
N THR A 981 3.72 9.61 38.49
CA THR A 981 5.14 9.24 38.54
C THR A 981 6.08 10.28 37.92
N PHE A 982 5.53 11.32 37.28
CA PHE A 982 6.31 12.31 36.55
C PHE A 982 7.30 13.05 37.46
N GLY A 983 8.58 13.04 37.08
CA GLY A 983 9.65 13.74 37.80
C GLY A 983 10.17 13.01 39.05
N HIS A 984 9.65 11.81 39.34
CA HIS A 984 10.08 10.98 40.47
C HIS A 984 11.10 9.92 40.04
N GLN A 985 12.02 9.55 40.93
CA GLN A 985 13.09 8.57 40.65
C GLN A 985 12.80 7.21 41.29
N SER A 986 12.09 7.20 42.41
CA SER A 986 11.76 5.97 43.13
C SER A 986 10.36 5.98 43.73
N LEU A 987 9.82 4.79 43.92
CA LEU A 987 8.53 4.54 44.55
C LEU A 987 8.74 3.56 45.70
N ILE A 988 8.37 3.98 46.91
CA ILE A 988 8.38 3.13 48.10
C ILE A 988 6.93 2.87 48.49
N PHE A 989 6.54 1.60 48.52
CA PHE A 989 5.20 1.19 48.91
C PHE A 989 5.22 0.24 50.09
N GLY A 990 4.18 0.31 50.91
CA GLY A 990 4.00 -0.50 52.11
C GLY A 990 2.72 -1.31 52.01
N LEU A 991 2.78 -2.59 52.39
CA LEU A 991 1.61 -3.44 52.56
C LEU A 991 1.43 -3.83 54.04
N ARG A 992 0.19 -3.77 54.54
CA ARG A 992 -0.20 -4.23 55.88
C ARG A 992 -1.45 -5.11 55.78
N GLU A 993 -1.45 -6.27 56.43
CA GLU A 993 -2.64 -7.11 56.58
C GLU A 993 -3.60 -6.48 57.61
N LEU A 994 -4.89 -6.41 57.27
CA LEU A 994 -5.94 -5.91 58.17
C LEU A 994 -6.42 -7.01 59.10
N ASN A 995 -6.69 -6.66 60.36
CA ASN A 995 -7.29 -7.59 61.31
C ASN A 995 -8.81 -7.78 61.05
N SER A 996 -9.43 -8.78 61.67
CA SER A 996 -10.84 -9.11 61.43
C SER A 996 -11.81 -7.97 61.76
N THR A 997 -11.52 -7.15 62.77
CA THR A 997 -12.31 -5.95 63.11
C THR A 997 -12.16 -4.87 62.05
N GLU A 998 -10.94 -4.59 61.58
CA GLU A 998 -10.67 -3.62 60.52
C GLU A 998 -11.33 -4.04 59.19
N ILE A 999 -11.32 -5.33 58.86
CA ILE A 999 -12.03 -5.85 57.68
C ILE A 999 -13.53 -5.55 57.79
N ILE A 1000 -14.14 -5.81 58.95
CA ILE A 1000 -15.57 -5.55 59.15
C ILE A 1000 -15.85 -4.05 59.06
N ASP A 1001 -15.02 -3.20 59.66
CA ASP A 1001 -15.26 -1.76 59.71
C ASP A 1001 -15.04 -1.07 58.37
N PHE A 1002 -13.96 -1.42 57.65
CA PHE A 1002 -13.51 -0.72 56.44
C PHE A 1002 -13.91 -1.40 55.12
N CYS A 1003 -14.10 -2.73 55.09
CA CYS A 1003 -14.49 -3.43 53.86
C CYS A 1003 -16.01 -3.65 53.73
N SER A 1004 -16.78 -3.60 54.82
CA SER A 1004 -18.24 -3.80 54.78
C SER A 1004 -19.04 -2.53 54.55
N ASN A 1005 -18.50 -1.37 54.94
CA ASN A 1005 -19.15 -0.07 54.84
C ASN A 1005 -18.37 0.82 53.86
N SER A 1006 -18.91 1.03 52.65
CA SER A 1006 -18.31 1.87 51.60
C SER A 1006 -18.24 3.37 51.95
N SER A 1007 -18.65 3.77 53.16
CA SER A 1007 -18.71 5.15 53.64
C SER A 1007 -17.50 5.62 54.45
N TYR A 1008 -16.53 4.75 54.77
CA TYR A 1008 -15.32 5.16 55.49
C TYR A 1008 -14.22 5.59 54.51
N THR A 1009 -13.98 6.91 54.42
CA THR A 1009 -12.91 7.51 53.62
C THR A 1009 -11.60 7.72 54.39
N ASN A 1010 -11.52 7.25 55.64
CA ASN A 1010 -10.37 7.48 56.51
C ASN A 1010 -9.40 6.29 56.47
N LEU A 1011 -8.09 6.57 56.46
CA LEU A 1011 -7.06 5.55 56.63
C LEU A 1011 -7.29 4.79 57.95
N PRO A 1012 -7.11 3.47 57.98
CA PRO A 1012 -6.95 2.74 59.24
C PRO A 1012 -5.58 3.08 59.84
N ILE A 1013 -5.51 4.20 60.56
CA ILE A 1013 -4.32 4.68 61.27
C ILE A 1013 -4.22 3.93 62.60
N THR A 1014 -3.27 3.00 62.70
CA THR A 1014 -2.92 2.32 63.95
C THR A 1014 -1.41 2.38 64.15
N ASP A 1015 -0.98 2.68 65.37
CA ASP A 1015 0.45 2.64 65.77
C ASP A 1015 0.84 1.23 66.27
N GLU A 1016 -0.01 0.22 66.04
CA GLU A 1016 0.21 -1.15 66.46
C GLU A 1016 1.01 -1.92 65.41
N GLY A 1017 2.00 -2.69 65.88
CA GLY A 1017 2.75 -3.59 65.02
C GLY A 1017 1.84 -4.62 64.37
N PHE A 1018 2.15 -5.02 63.13
CA PHE A 1018 1.35 -5.95 62.36
C PHE A 1018 2.14 -7.23 62.06
N ASN A 1019 1.41 -8.33 61.86
CA ASN A 1019 1.95 -9.62 61.45
C ASN A 1019 1.11 -10.17 60.31
N PHE A 1020 1.77 -10.63 59.25
CA PHE A 1020 1.06 -11.38 58.21
C PHE A 1020 0.71 -12.77 58.70
N THR A 1021 -0.54 -13.19 58.49
CA THR A 1021 -0.98 -14.56 58.76
C THR A 1021 -0.78 -15.47 57.56
N SER A 1022 -0.66 -14.92 56.35
CA SER A 1022 -0.41 -15.67 55.13
C SER A 1022 0.55 -14.92 54.19
N ASN A 1023 1.29 -15.69 53.39
CA ASN A 1023 2.10 -15.12 52.31
C ASN A 1023 1.19 -14.68 51.14
N TYR A 1024 1.75 -13.89 50.24
CA TYR A 1024 1.09 -13.46 49.01
C TYR A 1024 2.07 -13.51 47.85
N GLU A 1025 1.58 -13.55 46.61
CA GLU A 1025 2.41 -13.43 45.42
C GLU A 1025 2.29 -12.02 44.86
N LEU A 1026 3.41 -11.48 44.38
CA LEU A 1026 3.50 -10.10 43.90
C LEU A 1026 4.11 -10.08 42.49
N ARG A 1027 3.50 -9.29 41.62
CA ARG A 1027 4.08 -8.88 40.34
C ARG A 1027 3.92 -7.37 40.18
N ILE A 1028 4.97 -6.74 39.68
CA ILE A 1028 4.98 -5.31 39.38
C ILE A 1028 5.46 -5.15 37.97
N TYR A 1029 4.75 -4.37 37.17
CA TYR A 1029 5.18 -4.03 35.82
C TYR A 1029 4.93 -2.55 35.53
N THR A 1030 5.64 -2.05 34.53
CA THR A 1030 5.54 -0.68 34.07
C THR A 1030 4.99 -0.66 32.66
N SER A 1031 4.21 0.36 32.35
CA SER A 1031 3.72 0.61 31.01
C SER A 1031 3.91 2.07 30.63
N GLY A 1032 4.09 2.35 29.35
CA GLY A 1032 4.20 3.72 28.85
C GLY A 1032 3.31 3.94 27.64
N CYS A 1033 2.90 5.19 27.42
CA CYS A 1033 2.25 5.63 26.20
C CYS A 1033 3.17 6.63 25.52
N TYR A 1034 3.59 6.34 24.29
CA TYR A 1034 4.53 7.19 23.57
C TYR A 1034 4.04 7.53 22.18
N TYR A 1035 4.42 8.72 21.74
CA TYR A 1035 4.27 9.15 20.36
C TYR A 1035 5.62 9.44 19.72
N LEU A 1036 5.70 9.29 18.39
CA LEU A 1036 6.90 9.56 17.63
C LEU A 1036 6.88 11.00 17.10
N ASP A 1037 7.86 11.81 17.51
CA ASP A 1037 7.99 13.18 17.02
C ASP A 1037 8.59 13.26 15.59
N SER A 1038 8.62 14.46 15.01
CA SER A 1038 9.17 14.69 13.66
C SER A 1038 10.68 14.38 13.53
N ASN A 1039 11.38 14.25 14.66
CA ASN A 1039 12.81 13.94 14.75
C ASN A 1039 13.05 12.44 15.06
N ASN A 1040 12.01 11.61 14.93
CA ASN A 1040 12.01 10.19 15.26
C ASN A 1040 12.37 9.89 16.73
N ASN A 1041 12.01 10.75 17.67
CA ASN A 1041 12.15 10.48 19.10
C ASN A 1041 10.81 10.06 19.70
N TRP A 1042 10.87 9.06 20.59
CA TRP A 1042 9.72 8.73 21.41
C TRP A 1042 9.55 9.80 22.50
N LYS A 1043 8.32 10.26 22.65
CA LYS A 1043 7.90 11.31 23.59
C LYS A 1043 6.65 10.87 24.33
N SER A 1044 6.42 11.42 25.52
CA SER A 1044 5.31 11.04 26.41
C SER A 1044 4.39 12.21 26.76
N ASP A 1045 4.68 13.42 26.29
CA ASP A 1045 3.85 14.59 26.54
C ASP A 1045 2.49 14.50 25.81
N GLY A 1046 1.44 14.96 26.50
CA GLY A 1046 0.06 14.84 26.02
C GLY A 1046 -0.54 13.44 26.09
N LEU A 1047 0.14 12.47 26.75
CA LEU A 1047 -0.31 11.08 26.85
C LEU A 1047 -0.49 10.64 28.31
N ILE A 1048 -1.60 9.94 28.59
CA ILE A 1048 -1.84 9.25 29.87
C ILE A 1048 -2.06 7.76 29.62
N VAL A 1049 -1.46 6.91 30.44
CA VAL A 1049 -1.77 5.48 30.50
C VAL A 1049 -3.11 5.27 31.22
N GLY A 1050 -4.06 4.65 30.52
CA GLY A 1050 -5.39 4.34 31.04
C GLY A 1050 -5.46 3.05 31.86
N SER A 1051 -6.53 2.91 32.64
CA SER A 1051 -6.77 1.80 33.56
C SER A 1051 -7.12 0.47 32.89
N LEU A 1052 -7.48 0.46 31.60
CA LEU A 1052 -7.73 -0.76 30.84
C LEU A 1052 -6.44 -1.43 30.34
N THR A 1053 -5.27 -0.83 30.61
CA THR A 1053 -3.97 -1.41 30.31
C THR A 1053 -3.79 -2.74 31.05
N ASN A 1054 -3.37 -3.78 30.33
CA ASN A 1054 -3.08 -5.12 30.87
C ASN A 1054 -1.75 -5.64 30.30
N HIS A 1055 -1.48 -6.95 30.35
CA HIS A 1055 -0.25 -7.55 29.82
C HIS A 1055 -0.17 -7.57 28.28
N TYR A 1056 -1.31 -7.59 27.59
CA TYR A 1056 -1.40 -7.79 26.15
C TYR A 1056 -1.69 -6.51 25.37
N GLU A 1057 -2.25 -5.49 26.01
CA GLU A 1057 -2.49 -4.19 25.38
C GLU A 1057 -2.27 -3.00 26.34
N THR A 1058 -1.97 -1.84 25.75
CA THR A 1058 -1.84 -0.56 26.47
C THR A 1058 -2.99 0.34 26.07
N GLU A 1059 -3.73 0.86 27.05
CA GLU A 1059 -4.68 1.94 26.83
C GLU A 1059 -3.96 3.28 26.97
N CYS A 1060 -4.08 4.12 25.95
CA CYS A 1060 -3.52 5.47 25.96
C CYS A 1060 -4.62 6.51 25.74
N LEU A 1061 -4.53 7.60 26.50
CA LEU A 1061 -5.39 8.77 26.39
C LEU A 1061 -4.55 9.92 25.86
N ALA A 1062 -4.77 10.31 24.61
CA ALA A 1062 -3.94 11.26 23.87
C ALA A 1062 -4.64 12.61 23.64
N THR A 1063 -3.86 13.68 23.64
CA THR A 1063 -4.34 15.04 23.31
C THR A 1063 -4.14 15.43 21.83
N HIS A 1064 -3.48 14.57 21.05
CA HIS A 1064 -3.12 14.81 19.65
C HIS A 1064 -3.09 13.50 18.85
N LEU A 1065 -2.88 13.58 17.53
CA LEU A 1065 -2.80 12.43 16.62
C LEU A 1065 -1.44 12.37 15.93
N THR A 1066 -0.80 11.20 16.00
CA THR A 1066 0.50 10.90 15.39
C THR A 1066 0.64 9.37 15.19
N THR A 1067 1.87 8.87 15.17
CA THR A 1067 2.22 7.46 15.40
C THR A 1067 2.43 7.20 16.88
N PHE A 1068 1.88 6.11 17.42
CA PHE A 1068 1.93 5.72 18.82
C PHE A 1068 2.49 4.31 19.03
N ALA A 1069 3.10 4.11 20.19
CA ALA A 1069 3.54 2.80 20.68
C ALA A 1069 3.42 2.72 22.22
N GLY A 1070 3.26 1.50 22.74
CA GLY A 1070 3.23 1.22 24.16
C GLY A 1070 4.60 0.79 24.70
N GLY A 1071 4.99 1.27 25.88
CA GLY A 1071 6.10 0.72 26.65
C GLY A 1071 5.63 -0.42 27.54
N PHE A 1072 6.46 -1.44 27.75
CA PHE A 1072 6.16 -2.51 28.71
C PHE A 1072 7.41 -3.17 29.28
N ILE A 1073 7.52 -3.23 30.61
CA ILE A 1073 8.53 -4.00 31.33
C ILE A 1073 7.93 -4.61 32.59
N VAL A 1074 8.15 -5.91 32.82
CA VAL A 1074 7.92 -6.54 34.13
C VAL A 1074 9.16 -6.35 34.99
N LEU A 1075 8.99 -5.78 36.18
CA LEU A 1075 10.09 -5.46 37.08
C LEU A 1075 10.55 -6.70 37.86
N PRO A 1076 11.85 -6.81 38.20
CA PRO A 1076 12.34 -7.85 39.09
C PRO A 1076 11.75 -7.71 40.50
N SER A 1077 11.97 -8.71 41.36
CA SER A 1077 11.49 -8.67 42.75
C SER A 1077 11.93 -7.36 43.43
N PRO A 1078 11.01 -6.62 44.07
CA PRO A 1078 11.37 -5.43 44.80
C PRO A 1078 12.33 -5.78 45.95
N ILE A 1079 13.25 -4.87 46.24
CA ILE A 1079 14.25 -5.06 47.29
C ILE A 1079 13.61 -4.68 48.64
N ASN A 1080 13.63 -5.61 49.59
CA ASN A 1080 13.26 -5.35 50.97
C ASN A 1080 14.46 -4.79 51.76
N TRP A 1081 14.62 -3.47 51.74
CA TRP A 1081 15.71 -2.81 52.47
C TRP A 1081 15.59 -2.96 53.99
N SER A 1082 14.39 -3.09 54.54
CA SER A 1082 14.16 -3.35 55.96
C SER A 1082 14.79 -4.67 56.40
N TYR A 1083 14.67 -5.72 55.58
CA TYR A 1083 15.36 -6.99 55.78
C TYR A 1083 16.87 -6.87 55.54
N VAL A 1084 17.30 -6.17 54.47
CA VAL A 1084 18.72 -5.96 54.18
C VAL A 1084 19.40 -5.26 55.35
N PHE A 1085 18.82 -4.19 55.90
CA PHE A 1085 19.39 -3.44 57.02
C PHE A 1085 19.25 -4.15 58.37
N ALA A 1086 18.14 -4.87 58.61
CA ALA A 1086 18.00 -5.68 59.83
C ALA A 1086 18.99 -6.86 59.88
N ASN A 1087 19.47 -7.32 58.72
CA ASN A 1087 20.49 -8.38 58.61
C ASN A 1087 21.87 -7.88 58.16
N ALA A 1088 22.04 -6.57 57.97
CA ALA A 1088 23.33 -5.95 57.66
C ALA A 1088 24.18 -5.89 58.93
N ASP A 1089 24.75 -7.03 59.32
CA ASP A 1089 25.68 -7.08 60.44
C ASP A 1089 27.04 -6.50 60.02
N PHE A 1090 27.28 -5.25 60.44
CA PHE A 1090 28.52 -4.51 60.22
C PHE A 1090 29.77 -5.29 60.69
N MET A 1091 29.61 -6.19 61.68
CA MET A 1091 30.70 -7.00 62.21
C MET A 1091 31.00 -8.23 61.36
N ARG A 1092 30.03 -8.74 60.57
CA ARG A 1092 30.22 -9.89 59.67
C ARG A 1092 30.76 -9.54 58.29
N ASN A 1093 30.50 -8.33 57.79
CA ASN A 1093 30.86 -7.90 56.43
C ASN A 1093 31.84 -6.71 56.39
N LYS A 1094 32.81 -6.66 57.31
CA LYS A 1094 33.80 -5.57 57.43
C LYS A 1094 34.50 -5.22 56.10
N THR A 1095 34.82 -6.22 55.28
CA THR A 1095 35.56 -6.01 54.02
C THR A 1095 34.79 -5.18 53.01
N ILE A 1096 33.46 -5.35 52.93
CA ILE A 1096 32.60 -4.62 51.97
C ILE A 1096 32.50 -3.14 52.36
N TYR A 1097 32.38 -2.85 53.66
CA TYR A 1097 32.26 -1.48 54.16
C TYR A 1097 33.60 -0.73 54.30
N LEU A 1098 34.74 -1.43 54.22
CA LEU A 1098 36.08 -0.84 54.23
C LEU A 1098 36.59 -0.46 52.82
N THR A 1099 35.91 -0.91 51.76
CA THR A 1099 36.32 -0.68 50.35
C THR A 1099 35.45 0.30 49.58
N VAL A 1100 34.50 0.96 50.24
CA VAL A 1100 33.66 2.04 49.67
C VAL A 1100 34.22 3.39 50.08
#